data_AF-A0A6G0W468-F1
#
_entry.id   AF-A0A6G0W468-F1
#
_cell.length_a   1.000
_cell.length_b   1.000
_cell.length_c   1.000
_cell.angle_alpha   90.00
_cell.angle_beta   90.00
_cell.angle_gamma   90.00
#
_symmetry.space_group_name_H-M   'P 1'
#
loop_
_entity.id
_entity.type
_entity.pdbx_description
1 polymer ?
#
loop_
_entity_poly.entity_id
_entity_poly.type
_entity_poly.pdbx_seq_one_letter_code
_entity_poly.pdbx_strand_id
1 'polypeptide(L)'
;MPIVPFHGWLSDFHAESAYCGAVDIVGVLLKTAPYALFRYCMTLFPNTIQALAPIAMFLGLFSIFYGSLLAFSQTNIKRLIAYASISHMGLILIAIYSNSEIAFHGLVIQIVSNSLSTAALCILSGQIYKYFQTQNILEMGGFWSKIYWIPAFSLFFALSNLGLPGTGNFIGLMPQKILNISKDTISSIYYFQKKFINSISKTSLSTCIFSYSWLLNYPFNKEEFYLLLLLSTLGSICLTISNHMSSIFISIELMSLPIFGLLAYSNYVNYALEAAFKYLILSAISSAFLLLGISWIYAISGNLSISSINYVLSFISNDEKIVVLFGIVMVLISFLFKLSLVPFHLWTSDIYQGTPSSILSFFSVSGKLFSHSSNDVDLIDSYRGMFWSKPILSGIMTIALLSLAGIPITLVGNMCKKNFSFSRWIEYLEKLEKKNEINLIKVKNIAEKLNLLSLKSFFFTIGGTNGKGTTCAMLEQLLLDAGYQVGLYTSPHLLNFIERVKINGSYLTEIQYVSAFINIDSVKSDYSLSYFEFITLTALLLFKQYSLDVIILEVGLGGRLDATNIIDSNISLITNIGLDHTSILGSNRFSIAREKAGIFRRNKIAVIGEKNPPDSIYQEAQKSKTILKIVNKDWYWEKYSNTWNLIHSNIKLYNLPVPQIPLPNAAIALSALFYSNLKINKETLKNSILKVQLQGRFQIISYFPRIILDVAHNSNASLYLAKKIDQIDTQGKIYSIFGVCKDKDILSIIAPLKDKVYSWYVSTLPTTRTATIKQLKNILPIHNTFFFNSIYNAWNNLKKILTKKDIVLVFGSFITVSEFIAIKNKQIK
;
A
#
# COMPACT_ATOMS: atom_id res chain seq x y z
N MET A 1 -9.68 -6.03 -33.10
CA MET A 1 -8.68 -4.96 -32.87
C MET A 1 -9.24 -4.06 -31.79
N PRO A 2 -8.64 -3.96 -30.61
CA PRO A 2 -9.13 -3.14 -29.49
C PRO A 2 -8.88 -1.67 -29.80
N ILE A 3 -9.92 -1.02 -30.30
CA ILE A 3 -10.01 0.40 -30.63
C ILE A 3 -11.28 0.89 -29.94
N VAL A 4 -11.28 2.12 -29.46
CA VAL A 4 -12.47 2.72 -28.85
C VAL A 4 -13.61 2.80 -29.87
N PRO A 5 -14.85 2.36 -29.54
CA PRO A 5 -15.37 1.94 -28.21
C PRO A 5 -15.25 0.44 -27.87
N PHE A 6 -14.66 -0.36 -28.74
CA PHE A 6 -14.63 -1.83 -28.70
C PHE A 6 -13.45 -2.41 -27.90
N HIS A 7 -12.90 -1.67 -26.95
CA HIS A 7 -11.68 -2.02 -26.20
C HIS A 7 -11.93 -2.51 -24.78
N GLY A 8 -13.15 -2.36 -24.25
CA GLY A 8 -13.46 -2.54 -22.81
C GLY A 8 -13.10 -3.92 -22.24
N TRP A 9 -13.21 -4.97 -23.05
CA TRP A 9 -12.85 -6.34 -22.68
C TRP A 9 -11.35 -6.53 -22.41
N LEU A 10 -10.48 -5.72 -23.03
CA LEU A 10 -9.05 -5.96 -23.01
C LEU A 10 -8.48 -5.77 -21.60
N SER A 11 -8.85 -4.69 -20.90
CA SER A 11 -8.32 -4.40 -19.56
C SER A 11 -8.74 -5.41 -18.50
N ASP A 12 -9.98 -5.90 -18.58
CA ASP A 12 -10.50 -6.86 -17.61
C ASP A 12 -9.92 -8.25 -17.85
N PHE A 13 -9.82 -8.67 -19.11
CA PHE A 13 -9.07 -9.86 -19.48
C PHE A 13 -7.63 -9.81 -18.96
N HIS A 14 -6.95 -8.67 -19.07
CA HIS A 14 -5.61 -8.51 -18.53
C HIS A 14 -5.53 -8.73 -17.03
N ALA A 15 -6.47 -8.18 -16.27
CA ALA A 15 -6.47 -8.32 -14.83
C ALA A 15 -6.65 -9.80 -14.41
N GLU A 16 -7.53 -10.53 -15.09
CA GLU A 16 -8.00 -11.86 -14.69
C GLU A 16 -7.20 -13.02 -15.32
N SER A 17 -6.58 -12.81 -16.48
CA SER A 17 -5.84 -13.86 -17.20
C SER A 17 -4.54 -14.26 -16.51
N ALA A 18 -4.18 -15.55 -16.66
CA ALA A 18 -2.85 -16.04 -16.31
C ALA A 18 -1.76 -15.28 -17.10
N TYR A 19 -0.59 -15.07 -16.51
CA TYR A 19 0.48 -14.27 -17.12
C TYR A 19 0.91 -14.76 -18.50
N CYS A 20 0.91 -16.08 -18.72
CA CYS A 20 1.15 -16.66 -20.04
C CYS A 20 0.07 -16.19 -21.04
N GLY A 21 -1.21 -16.26 -20.68
CA GLY A 21 -2.32 -15.77 -21.53
C GLY A 21 -2.30 -14.26 -21.81
N ALA A 22 -1.80 -13.44 -20.88
CA ALA A 22 -1.65 -11.99 -21.08
C ALA A 22 -0.52 -11.64 -22.09
N VAL A 23 0.61 -12.36 -22.04
CA VAL A 23 1.71 -12.25 -23.02
C VAL A 23 1.22 -12.60 -24.43
N ASP A 24 0.25 -13.49 -24.47
CA ASP A 24 -0.24 -14.12 -25.67
C ASP A 24 -1.16 -13.24 -26.50
N ILE A 25 -2.16 -12.67 -25.85
CA ILE A 25 -3.09 -11.74 -26.49
C ILE A 25 -2.39 -10.45 -26.92
N VAL A 26 -1.60 -9.81 -26.05
CA VAL A 26 -1.02 -8.49 -26.37
C VAL A 26 0.13 -8.58 -27.34
N GLY A 27 1.02 -9.54 -27.10
CA GLY A 27 2.19 -9.72 -27.93
C GLY A 27 1.82 -10.09 -29.36
N VAL A 28 0.72 -10.83 -29.59
CA VAL A 28 0.39 -11.35 -30.93
C VAL A 28 -1.06 -11.26 -31.36
N LEU A 29 -2.02 -11.76 -30.59
CA LEU A 29 -3.39 -11.91 -31.10
C LEU A 29 -4.01 -10.55 -31.44
N LEU A 30 -3.66 -9.52 -30.67
CA LEU A 30 -4.03 -8.16 -30.98
C LEU A 30 -3.49 -7.69 -32.35
N LYS A 31 -2.33 -8.16 -32.80
CA LYS A 31 -1.62 -7.69 -34.00
C LYS A 31 -1.90 -8.48 -35.28
N THR A 32 -2.44 -9.69 -35.18
CA THR A 32 -2.94 -10.45 -36.35
C THR A 32 -4.13 -9.75 -37.00
N ALA A 33 -4.99 -9.13 -36.20
CA ALA A 33 -6.14 -8.36 -36.67
C ALA A 33 -5.75 -7.17 -37.59
N PRO A 34 -4.85 -6.25 -37.20
CA PRO A 34 -4.32 -5.23 -38.09
C PRO A 34 -3.64 -5.77 -39.34
N TYR A 35 -2.89 -6.87 -39.23
CA TYR A 35 -2.25 -7.48 -40.41
C TYR A 35 -3.28 -8.07 -41.38
N ALA A 36 -4.34 -8.72 -40.87
CA ALA A 36 -5.43 -9.22 -41.69
C ALA A 36 -6.20 -8.08 -42.38
N LEU A 37 -6.46 -6.98 -41.66
CA LEU A 37 -7.03 -5.76 -42.25
C LEU A 37 -6.12 -5.21 -43.35
N PHE A 38 -4.82 -5.14 -43.10
CA PHE A 38 -3.85 -4.65 -44.09
C PHE A 38 -3.72 -5.58 -45.30
N ARG A 39 -3.65 -6.90 -45.12
CA ARG A 39 -3.44 -7.86 -46.22
C ARG A 39 -4.70 -8.15 -47.02
N TYR A 40 -5.83 -8.37 -46.37
CA TYR A 40 -7.06 -8.81 -47.02
C TYR A 40 -8.00 -7.67 -47.35
N CYS A 41 -8.20 -6.70 -46.44
CA CYS A 41 -9.13 -5.61 -46.75
C CYS A 41 -8.56 -4.67 -47.82
N MET A 42 -7.26 -4.31 -47.76
CA MET A 42 -6.66 -3.46 -48.81
C MET A 42 -6.65 -4.13 -50.18
N THR A 43 -6.52 -5.46 -50.25
CA THR A 43 -6.49 -6.19 -51.52
C THR A 43 -7.88 -6.44 -52.08
N LEU A 44 -8.86 -6.74 -51.22
CA LEU A 44 -10.24 -7.01 -51.63
C LEU A 44 -11.06 -5.74 -51.85
N PHE A 45 -10.77 -4.64 -51.12
CA PHE A 45 -11.69 -3.51 -50.98
C PHE A 45 -11.02 -2.12 -50.99
N PRO A 46 -10.16 -1.80 -51.98
CA PRO A 46 -9.36 -0.56 -51.97
C PRO A 46 -10.22 0.72 -51.99
N ASN A 47 -11.29 0.77 -52.79
CA ASN A 47 -12.13 1.97 -52.96
C ASN A 47 -12.97 2.28 -51.71
N THR A 48 -13.54 1.26 -51.08
CA THR A 48 -14.34 1.38 -49.85
C THR A 48 -13.50 1.73 -48.63
N ILE A 49 -12.23 1.31 -48.58
CA ILE A 49 -11.29 1.70 -47.53
C ILE A 49 -11.00 3.20 -47.57
N GLN A 50 -10.87 3.77 -48.78
CA GLN A 50 -10.64 5.19 -48.94
C GLN A 50 -11.84 6.03 -48.44
N ALA A 51 -13.07 5.53 -48.61
CA ALA A 51 -14.27 6.17 -48.07
C ALA A 51 -14.37 6.08 -46.53
N LEU A 52 -13.93 4.96 -45.93
CA LEU A 52 -13.96 4.73 -44.48
C LEU A 52 -12.75 5.33 -43.73
N ALA A 53 -11.72 5.77 -44.45
CA ALA A 53 -10.48 6.27 -43.87
C ALA A 53 -10.66 7.41 -42.84
N PRO A 54 -11.49 8.45 -43.06
CA PRO A 54 -11.65 9.54 -42.10
C PRO A 54 -12.21 9.07 -40.75
N ILE A 55 -13.19 8.15 -40.79
CA ILE A 55 -13.82 7.57 -39.60
C ILE A 55 -12.82 6.68 -38.86
N ALA A 56 -12.12 5.81 -39.59
CA ALA A 56 -11.11 4.93 -39.00
C ALA A 56 -9.94 5.71 -38.39
N MET A 57 -9.45 6.75 -39.06
CA MET A 57 -8.38 7.61 -38.53
C MET A 57 -8.85 8.40 -37.30
N PHE A 58 -10.09 8.89 -37.27
CA PHE A 58 -10.67 9.56 -36.10
C PHE A 58 -10.76 8.61 -34.90
N LEU A 59 -11.28 7.38 -35.09
CA LEU A 59 -11.31 6.37 -34.03
C LEU A 59 -9.91 5.97 -33.56
N GLY A 60 -8.95 5.91 -34.48
CA GLY A 60 -7.53 5.69 -34.17
C GLY A 60 -6.96 6.79 -33.30
N LEU A 61 -7.18 8.06 -33.67
CA LEU A 61 -6.71 9.23 -32.92
C LEU A 61 -7.36 9.29 -31.54
N PHE A 62 -8.67 9.07 -31.45
CA PHE A 62 -9.38 9.00 -30.17
C PHE A 62 -8.86 7.87 -29.28
N SER A 63 -8.55 6.71 -29.85
CA SER A 63 -7.98 5.57 -29.10
C SER A 63 -6.58 5.84 -28.56
N ILE A 64 -5.77 6.66 -29.27
CA ILE A 64 -4.46 7.09 -28.78
C ILE A 64 -4.60 7.85 -27.46
N PHE A 65 -5.45 8.89 -27.45
CA PHE A 65 -5.67 9.75 -26.28
C PHE A 65 -6.40 9.02 -25.15
N TYR A 66 -7.43 8.25 -25.47
CA TYR A 66 -8.19 7.51 -24.48
C TYR A 66 -7.34 6.44 -23.80
N GLY A 67 -6.56 5.68 -24.58
CA GLY A 67 -5.67 4.65 -24.07
C GLY A 67 -4.58 5.22 -23.15
N SER A 68 -3.97 6.35 -23.52
CA SER A 68 -2.94 6.99 -22.68
C SER A 68 -3.50 7.56 -21.37
N LEU A 69 -4.65 8.25 -21.41
CA LEU A 69 -5.31 8.79 -20.23
C LEU A 69 -5.70 7.71 -19.23
N LEU A 70 -6.30 6.61 -19.72
CA LEU A 70 -6.68 5.52 -18.83
C LEU A 70 -5.50 4.73 -18.31
N ALA A 71 -4.44 4.54 -19.10
CA ALA A 71 -3.19 3.92 -18.63
C ALA A 71 -2.61 4.66 -17.42
N PHE A 72 -2.66 6.00 -17.41
CA PHE A 72 -2.18 6.83 -16.30
C PHE A 72 -2.96 6.60 -15.00
N SER A 73 -4.27 6.38 -15.11
CA SER A 73 -5.13 6.13 -13.94
C SER A 73 -4.98 4.71 -13.36
N GLN A 74 -4.27 3.80 -14.04
CA GLN A 74 -4.18 2.43 -13.59
C GLN A 74 -3.12 2.23 -12.50
N THR A 75 -3.54 1.55 -11.44
CA THR A 75 -2.65 1.05 -10.38
C THR A 75 -2.22 -0.39 -10.61
N ASN A 76 -2.91 -1.13 -11.48
CA ASN A 76 -2.59 -2.51 -11.83
C ASN A 76 -1.65 -2.56 -13.05
N ILE A 77 -0.49 -3.21 -12.90
CA ILE A 77 0.54 -3.29 -13.94
C ILE A 77 0.04 -3.93 -15.25
N LYS A 78 -0.86 -4.93 -15.16
CA LYS A 78 -1.41 -5.58 -16.36
C LYS A 78 -2.43 -4.68 -17.07
N ARG A 79 -3.27 -3.97 -16.31
CA ARG A 79 -4.21 -2.99 -16.89
C ARG A 79 -3.46 -1.83 -17.54
N LEU A 80 -2.34 -1.40 -16.96
CA LEU A 80 -1.47 -0.38 -17.56
C LEU A 80 -0.95 -0.83 -18.93
N ILE A 81 -0.44 -2.06 -19.04
CA ILE A 81 0.05 -2.62 -20.32
C ILE A 81 -1.11 -2.74 -21.34
N ALA A 82 -2.31 -3.10 -20.89
CA ALA A 82 -3.51 -3.20 -21.73
C ALA A 82 -3.88 -1.84 -22.37
N TYR A 83 -3.97 -0.79 -21.56
CA TYR A 83 -4.33 0.55 -22.03
C TYR A 83 -3.24 1.19 -22.89
N ALA A 84 -1.96 0.94 -22.60
CA ALA A 84 -0.86 1.31 -23.49
C ALA A 84 -0.98 0.63 -24.87
N SER A 85 -1.43 -0.62 -24.91
CA SER A 85 -1.62 -1.37 -26.15
C SER A 85 -2.78 -0.85 -27.00
N ILE A 86 -3.84 -0.31 -26.38
CA ILE A 86 -4.95 0.38 -27.06
C ILE A 86 -4.42 1.63 -27.77
N SER A 87 -3.56 2.40 -27.11
CA SER A 87 -2.96 3.60 -27.69
C SER A 87 -2.13 3.28 -28.94
N HIS A 88 -1.26 2.28 -28.87
CA HIS A 88 -0.50 1.82 -30.04
C HIS A 88 -1.38 1.22 -31.14
N MET A 89 -2.55 0.68 -30.79
CA MET A 89 -3.49 0.17 -31.78
C MET A 89 -4.12 1.30 -32.60
N GLY A 90 -4.36 2.45 -31.98
CA GLY A 90 -4.78 3.66 -32.68
C GLY A 90 -3.77 4.14 -33.72
N LEU A 91 -2.46 4.11 -33.40
CA LEU A 91 -1.39 4.45 -34.36
C LEU A 91 -1.35 3.50 -35.56
N ILE A 92 -1.47 2.19 -35.30
CA ILE A 92 -1.51 1.18 -36.37
C ILE A 92 -2.73 1.39 -37.26
N LEU A 93 -3.89 1.71 -36.69
CA LEU A 93 -5.11 1.96 -37.46
C LEU A 93 -4.94 3.17 -38.39
N ILE A 94 -4.39 4.27 -37.89
CA ILE A 94 -4.11 5.46 -38.72
C ILE A 94 -3.16 5.11 -39.87
N ALA A 95 -2.14 4.29 -39.61
CA ALA A 95 -1.18 3.91 -40.64
C ALA A 95 -1.79 2.98 -41.72
N ILE A 96 -2.74 2.09 -41.39
CA ILE A 96 -3.47 1.28 -42.39
C ILE A 96 -4.29 2.19 -43.31
N TYR A 97 -5.01 3.16 -42.75
CA TYR A 97 -5.95 4.00 -43.49
C TYR A 97 -5.32 5.28 -44.08
N SER A 98 -4.04 5.54 -43.82
CA SER A 98 -3.27 6.66 -44.39
C SER A 98 -3.00 6.51 -45.89
N ASN A 99 -3.08 5.29 -46.43
CA ASN A 99 -2.77 4.95 -47.82
C ASN A 99 -1.42 5.49 -48.34
N SER A 100 -0.42 5.63 -47.46
CA SER A 100 0.92 6.06 -47.84
C SER A 100 1.91 4.91 -47.69
N GLU A 101 2.77 4.74 -48.69
CA GLU A 101 3.78 3.68 -48.68
C GLU A 101 4.71 3.82 -47.46
N ILE A 102 5.07 5.06 -47.10
CA ILE A 102 5.89 5.35 -45.92
C ILE A 102 5.19 4.87 -44.64
N ALA A 103 3.88 5.12 -44.49
CA ALA A 103 3.12 4.65 -43.33
C ALA A 103 3.02 3.13 -43.28
N PHE A 104 2.93 2.44 -44.43
CA PHE A 104 2.92 0.97 -44.46
C PHE A 104 4.24 0.36 -43.98
N HIS A 105 5.38 0.97 -44.32
CA HIS A 105 6.68 0.54 -43.81
C HIS A 105 6.78 0.76 -42.29
N GLY A 106 6.37 1.94 -41.81
CA GLY A 106 6.31 2.25 -40.38
C GLY A 106 5.37 1.31 -39.61
N LEU A 107 4.21 1.00 -40.18
CA LEU A 107 3.23 0.05 -39.64
C LEU A 107 3.83 -1.33 -39.40
N VAL A 108 4.60 -1.87 -40.35
CA VAL A 108 5.19 -3.21 -40.22
C VAL A 108 6.19 -3.24 -39.06
N ILE A 109 7.05 -2.24 -38.97
CA ILE A 109 8.04 -2.14 -37.90
C ILE A 109 7.34 -1.92 -36.55
N GLN A 110 6.31 -1.07 -36.53
CA GLN A 110 5.53 -0.78 -35.33
C GLN A 110 4.78 -2.02 -34.83
N ILE A 111 4.20 -2.83 -35.73
CA ILE A 111 3.55 -4.09 -35.35
C ILE A 111 4.57 -5.03 -34.70
N VAL A 112 5.70 -5.29 -35.37
CA VAL A 112 6.72 -6.24 -34.89
C VAL A 112 7.36 -5.78 -33.58
N SER A 113 7.74 -4.51 -33.50
CA SER A 113 8.42 -3.99 -32.32
C SER A 113 7.49 -3.84 -31.12
N ASN A 114 6.24 -3.43 -31.33
CA ASN A 114 5.26 -3.35 -30.26
C ASN A 114 4.91 -4.74 -29.73
N SER A 115 4.81 -5.74 -30.60
CA SER A 115 4.65 -7.15 -30.22
C SER A 115 5.76 -7.64 -29.30
N LEU A 116 7.02 -7.35 -29.65
CA LEU A 116 8.17 -7.74 -28.85
C LEU A 116 8.21 -7.03 -27.48
N SER A 117 8.00 -5.72 -27.47
CA SER A 117 8.08 -4.91 -26.25
C SER A 117 6.95 -5.22 -25.27
N THR A 118 5.72 -5.34 -25.74
CA THR A 118 4.56 -5.67 -24.88
C THR A 118 4.58 -7.10 -24.36
N ALA A 119 5.04 -8.07 -25.17
CA ALA A 119 5.23 -9.44 -24.73
C ALA A 119 6.27 -9.52 -23.60
N ALA A 120 7.42 -8.85 -23.78
CA ALA A 120 8.46 -8.78 -22.77
C ALA A 120 7.96 -8.12 -21.48
N LEU A 121 7.19 -7.03 -21.57
CA LEU A 121 6.56 -6.39 -20.41
C LEU A 121 5.59 -7.31 -19.67
N CYS A 122 4.78 -8.09 -20.39
CA CYS A 122 3.86 -9.05 -19.78
C CYS A 122 4.62 -10.19 -19.07
N ILE A 123 5.69 -10.73 -19.68
CA ILE A 123 6.55 -11.75 -19.06
C ILE A 123 7.19 -11.19 -17.78
N LEU A 124 7.77 -10.00 -17.87
CA LEU A 124 8.40 -9.33 -16.74
C LEU A 124 7.35 -9.07 -15.65
N SER A 125 6.16 -8.59 -15.98
CA SER A 125 5.08 -8.40 -15.01
C SER A 125 4.71 -9.69 -14.24
N GLY A 126 4.77 -10.85 -14.91
CA GLY A 126 4.57 -12.15 -14.26
C GLY A 126 5.70 -12.53 -13.32
N GLN A 127 6.94 -12.23 -13.69
CA GLN A 127 8.08 -12.40 -12.79
C GLN A 127 7.94 -11.48 -11.57
N ILE A 128 7.57 -10.21 -11.77
CA ILE A 128 7.34 -9.25 -10.68
C ILE A 128 6.27 -9.77 -9.71
N TYR A 129 5.18 -10.31 -10.24
CA TYR A 129 4.10 -10.88 -9.43
C TYR A 129 4.56 -12.09 -8.60
N LYS A 130 5.41 -12.98 -9.13
CA LYS A 130 5.92 -14.12 -8.35
C LYS A 130 6.63 -13.67 -7.07
N TYR A 131 7.34 -12.54 -7.12
CA TYR A 131 8.10 -12.02 -5.99
C TYR A 131 7.26 -11.16 -5.03
N PHE A 132 6.38 -10.31 -5.55
CA PHE A 132 5.60 -9.38 -4.73
C PHE A 132 4.22 -9.91 -4.34
N GLN A 133 3.72 -10.94 -5.02
CA GLN A 133 2.37 -11.53 -4.84
C GLN A 133 1.22 -10.50 -4.94
N THR A 134 1.48 -9.37 -5.60
CA THR A 134 0.51 -8.30 -5.85
C THR A 134 0.67 -7.79 -7.27
N GLN A 135 -0.41 -7.30 -7.87
CA GLN A 135 -0.43 -6.64 -9.18
C GLN A 135 -0.42 -5.10 -9.05
N ASN A 136 -0.53 -4.59 -7.82
CA ASN A 136 -0.63 -3.17 -7.53
C ASN A 136 0.75 -2.52 -7.52
N ILE A 137 1.00 -1.62 -8.48
CA ILE A 137 2.26 -0.89 -8.64
C ILE A 137 2.60 -0.09 -7.37
N LEU A 138 1.59 0.38 -6.62
CA LEU A 138 1.78 1.17 -5.39
C LEU A 138 2.42 0.37 -4.26
N GLU A 139 2.26 -0.95 -4.27
CA GLU A 139 2.79 -1.90 -3.28
C GLU A 139 4.15 -2.50 -3.71
N MET A 140 4.53 -2.34 -4.98
CA MET A 140 5.79 -2.83 -5.56
C MET A 140 7.01 -1.95 -5.23
N GLY A 141 6.95 -1.19 -4.12
CA GLY A 141 8.03 -0.33 -3.66
C GLY A 141 9.33 -1.10 -3.39
N GLY A 142 10.48 -0.49 -3.71
CA GLY A 142 11.78 -1.14 -3.59
C GLY A 142 12.05 -2.18 -4.68
N PHE A 143 11.40 -2.05 -5.84
CA PHE A 143 11.49 -2.97 -6.96
C PHE A 143 12.93 -3.36 -7.36
N TRP A 144 13.82 -2.36 -7.46
CA TRP A 144 15.25 -2.54 -7.74
C TRP A 144 16.06 -3.20 -6.63
N SER A 145 15.53 -3.27 -5.40
CA SER A 145 16.20 -3.87 -4.24
C SER A 145 15.88 -5.35 -4.03
N LYS A 146 14.80 -5.85 -4.64
CA LYS A 146 14.30 -7.22 -4.39
C LYS A 146 14.59 -8.20 -5.53
N ILE A 147 14.78 -7.71 -6.75
CA ILE A 147 14.96 -8.56 -7.93
C ILE A 147 16.04 -7.96 -8.83
N TYR A 148 17.13 -8.69 -9.07
CA TYR A 148 18.23 -8.25 -9.93
C TYR A 148 17.83 -8.40 -11.42
N TRP A 149 18.21 -7.44 -12.27
CA TRP A 149 17.93 -7.34 -13.72
C TRP A 149 16.47 -7.12 -14.17
N ILE A 150 15.48 -7.77 -13.56
CA ILE A 150 14.07 -7.64 -13.97
C ILE A 150 13.60 -6.17 -14.02
N PRO A 151 13.99 -5.30 -13.06
CA PRO A 151 13.71 -3.87 -13.13
C PRO A 151 14.39 -3.14 -14.29
N ALA A 152 15.61 -3.52 -14.66
CA ALA A 152 16.33 -2.91 -15.79
C ALA A 152 15.71 -3.33 -17.14
N PHE A 153 15.36 -4.62 -17.29
CA PHE A 153 14.67 -5.10 -18.48
C PHE A 153 13.25 -4.55 -18.60
N SER A 154 12.51 -4.45 -17.49
CA SER A 154 11.16 -3.87 -17.50
C SER A 154 11.21 -2.39 -17.84
N LEU A 155 12.21 -1.66 -17.35
CA LEU A 155 12.46 -0.28 -17.76
C LEU A 155 12.80 -0.19 -19.25
N PHE A 156 13.73 -1.01 -19.75
CA PHE A 156 14.09 -1.02 -21.17
C PHE A 156 12.88 -1.26 -22.08
N PHE A 157 12.06 -2.27 -21.77
CA PHE A 157 10.88 -2.57 -22.58
C PHE A 157 9.74 -1.57 -22.36
N ALA A 158 9.64 -0.91 -21.21
CA ALA A 158 8.73 0.21 -20.99
C ALA A 158 9.12 1.43 -21.84
N LEU A 159 10.42 1.75 -21.91
CA LEU A 159 10.97 2.80 -22.76
C LEU A 159 10.85 2.46 -24.25
N SER A 160 11.01 1.17 -24.60
CA SER A 160 10.71 0.68 -25.94
C SER A 160 9.23 0.87 -26.28
N ASN A 161 8.32 0.54 -25.35
CA ASN A 161 6.89 0.76 -25.57
C ASN A 161 6.56 2.26 -25.80
N LEU A 162 7.22 3.15 -25.06
CA LEU A 162 7.11 4.60 -25.23
C LEU A 162 7.58 5.11 -26.60
N GLY A 163 8.39 4.34 -27.32
CA GLY A 163 8.99 4.77 -28.59
C GLY A 163 10.16 5.71 -28.39
N LEU A 164 11.06 5.42 -27.43
CA LEU A 164 12.26 6.22 -27.19
C LEU A 164 13.27 6.07 -28.35
N PRO A 165 13.98 7.15 -28.76
CA PRO A 165 14.98 7.08 -29.82
C PRO A 165 16.00 5.96 -29.64
N GLY A 166 16.18 5.11 -30.66
CA GLY A 166 17.04 3.93 -30.61
C GLY A 166 16.33 2.63 -30.23
N THR A 167 15.02 2.67 -29.93
CA THR A 167 14.19 1.47 -29.73
C THR A 167 13.37 1.15 -30.99
N GLY A 168 12.96 -0.11 -31.16
CA GLY A 168 12.26 -0.53 -32.37
C GLY A 168 10.92 0.18 -32.62
N ASN A 169 10.20 0.58 -31.57
CA ASN A 169 8.93 1.31 -31.72
C ASN A 169 9.16 2.74 -32.22
N PHE A 170 10.30 3.35 -31.92
CA PHE A 170 10.65 4.66 -32.48
C PHE A 170 10.95 4.58 -33.98
N ILE A 171 11.61 3.51 -34.40
CA ILE A 171 11.94 3.28 -35.82
C ILE A 171 10.64 3.12 -36.63
N GLY A 172 9.59 2.51 -36.06
CA GLY A 172 8.27 2.41 -36.69
C GLY A 172 7.55 3.75 -36.87
N LEU A 173 7.98 4.79 -36.15
CA LEU A 173 7.44 6.15 -36.23
C LEU A 173 8.26 7.08 -37.14
N MET A 174 9.47 6.67 -37.57
CA MET A 174 10.36 7.50 -38.39
C MET A 174 10.13 7.34 -39.90
N PRO A 175 10.32 8.40 -40.69
CA PRO A 175 10.30 8.32 -42.15
C PRO A 175 11.53 7.56 -42.70
N GLN A 176 11.28 6.81 -43.77
CA GLN A 176 12.04 5.75 -44.47
C GLN A 176 13.56 5.90 -44.71
N LYS A 177 14.18 7.06 -44.44
CA LYS A 177 15.54 7.38 -44.93
C LYS A 177 16.68 6.57 -44.29
N ILE A 178 16.40 5.77 -43.27
CA ILE A 178 17.40 5.01 -42.49
C ILE A 178 17.40 3.51 -42.82
N LEU A 179 16.38 2.96 -43.49
CA LEU A 179 16.17 1.50 -43.53
C LEU A 179 16.50 0.78 -44.84
N ASN A 180 16.79 1.46 -45.94
CA ASN A 180 17.26 0.84 -47.20
C ASN A 180 16.42 -0.39 -47.65
N ILE A 181 15.10 -0.36 -47.47
CA ILE A 181 14.17 -1.40 -47.95
C ILE A 181 13.54 -0.94 -49.27
N SER A 182 13.50 -1.85 -50.26
CA SER A 182 13.19 -1.62 -51.68
C SER A 182 11.77 -1.11 -51.98
N LYS A 183 11.62 -0.54 -53.18
CA LYS A 183 10.58 0.39 -53.66
C LYS A 183 9.18 -0.18 -54.02
N ASP A 184 8.90 -1.48 -53.89
CA ASP A 184 7.64 -2.06 -54.41
C ASP A 184 6.74 -2.68 -53.34
N THR A 185 5.44 -2.35 -53.36
CA THR A 185 4.38 -2.91 -52.48
C THR A 185 4.26 -4.44 -52.55
N ILE A 186 4.56 -5.05 -53.70
CA ILE A 186 4.57 -6.51 -53.87
C ILE A 186 5.79 -7.12 -53.16
N SER A 187 6.96 -6.47 -53.25
CA SER A 187 8.18 -6.93 -52.59
C SER A 187 8.07 -6.89 -51.06
N SER A 188 7.33 -5.92 -50.51
CA SER A 188 7.08 -5.82 -49.08
C SER A 188 6.13 -6.93 -48.58
N ILE A 189 5.15 -7.36 -49.37
CA ILE A 189 4.27 -8.51 -49.06
C ILE A 189 5.07 -9.82 -49.02
N TYR A 190 5.95 -10.09 -49.99
CA TYR A 190 6.80 -11.30 -49.98
C TYR A 190 7.83 -11.29 -48.85
N TYR A 191 8.44 -10.14 -48.59
CA TYR A 191 9.33 -9.95 -47.42
C TYR A 191 8.59 -10.23 -46.10
N PHE A 192 7.35 -9.74 -46.00
CA PHE A 192 6.47 -9.98 -44.85
C PHE A 192 6.13 -11.46 -44.70
N GLN A 193 5.73 -12.15 -45.77
CA GLN A 193 5.45 -13.59 -45.77
C GLN A 193 6.66 -14.38 -45.23
N LYS A 194 7.87 -14.09 -45.72
CA LYS A 194 9.11 -14.77 -45.27
C LYS A 194 9.42 -14.51 -43.78
N LYS A 195 9.21 -13.28 -43.30
CA LYS A 195 9.39 -12.93 -41.88
C LYS A 195 8.35 -13.63 -40.99
N PHE A 196 7.10 -13.71 -41.44
CA PHE A 196 6.00 -14.33 -40.71
C PHE A 196 6.18 -15.86 -40.59
N ILE A 197 6.57 -16.54 -41.68
CA ILE A 197 6.90 -17.97 -41.69
C ILE A 197 8.06 -18.28 -40.74
N ASN A 198 9.12 -17.48 -40.77
CA ASN A 198 10.25 -17.63 -39.84
C ASN A 198 9.86 -17.38 -38.37
N SER A 199 8.80 -16.59 -38.14
CA SER A 199 8.24 -16.38 -36.81
C SER A 199 7.51 -17.64 -36.34
N ILE A 200 6.63 -18.20 -37.17
CA ILE A 200 5.83 -19.41 -36.85
C ILE A 200 6.71 -20.63 -36.56
N SER A 201 7.80 -20.82 -37.31
CA SER A 201 8.66 -22.00 -37.16
C SER A 201 9.49 -21.99 -35.88
N LYS A 202 10.05 -20.83 -35.52
CA LYS A 202 10.90 -20.65 -34.33
C LYS A 202 10.19 -20.95 -33.02
N THR A 203 8.88 -20.99 -33.04
CA THR A 203 8.08 -20.81 -31.85
C THR A 203 7.30 -22.03 -31.51
N SER A 204 6.89 -22.80 -32.53
CA SER A 204 6.73 -24.23 -32.41
C SER A 204 7.96 -24.89 -31.77
N LEU A 205 9.17 -24.51 -32.20
CA LEU A 205 10.41 -25.01 -31.60
C LEU A 205 10.53 -24.59 -30.13
N SER A 206 10.23 -23.33 -29.82
CA SER A 206 10.24 -22.83 -28.44
C SER A 206 9.19 -23.51 -27.57
N THR A 207 8.00 -23.78 -28.10
CA THR A 207 6.92 -24.43 -27.35
C THR A 207 7.27 -25.88 -27.06
N CYS A 208 7.94 -26.58 -27.98
CA CYS A 208 8.52 -27.90 -27.69
C CYS A 208 9.52 -27.85 -26.54
N ILE A 209 10.39 -26.83 -26.50
CA ILE A 209 11.42 -26.69 -25.46
C ILE A 209 10.78 -26.37 -24.10
N PHE A 210 9.84 -25.43 -24.04
CA PHE A 210 9.20 -25.04 -22.78
C PHE A 210 8.13 -26.03 -22.30
N SER A 211 7.51 -26.79 -23.20
CA SER A 211 6.59 -27.86 -22.83
C SER A 211 7.31 -29.09 -22.30
N TYR A 212 8.60 -29.26 -22.58
CA TYR A 212 9.38 -30.44 -22.17
C TYR A 212 9.32 -30.69 -20.66
N SER A 213 9.56 -29.67 -19.82
CA SER A 213 9.53 -29.82 -18.36
C SER A 213 8.15 -30.20 -17.83
N TRP A 214 7.08 -29.71 -18.49
CA TRP A 214 5.70 -30.03 -18.15
C TRP A 214 5.32 -31.45 -18.61
N LEU A 215 5.70 -31.82 -19.83
CA LEU A 215 5.44 -33.15 -20.41
C LEU A 215 6.21 -34.27 -19.69
N LEU A 216 7.36 -33.98 -19.07
CA LEU A 216 8.08 -34.96 -18.25
C LEU A 216 7.18 -35.53 -17.14
N ASN A 217 6.35 -34.68 -16.53
CA ASN A 217 5.44 -35.05 -15.44
C ASN A 217 4.03 -35.44 -15.92
N TYR A 218 3.78 -35.50 -17.24
CA TYR A 218 2.47 -35.81 -17.78
C TYR A 218 2.21 -37.34 -17.85
N PRO A 219 1.03 -37.84 -17.44
CA PRO A 219 0.83 -39.29 -17.21
C PRO A 219 0.52 -40.11 -18.47
N PHE A 220 0.08 -39.47 -19.55
CA PHE A 220 -0.35 -40.14 -20.79
C PHE A 220 0.65 -39.94 -21.93
N ASN A 221 0.29 -40.41 -23.13
CA ASN A 221 1.10 -40.28 -24.35
C ASN A 221 1.60 -38.85 -24.53
N LYS A 222 2.92 -38.71 -24.73
CA LYS A 222 3.59 -37.41 -24.87
C LYS A 222 3.84 -37.05 -26.33
N GLU A 223 3.79 -38.04 -27.22
CA GLU A 223 4.10 -37.89 -28.64
C GLU A 223 2.99 -37.20 -29.43
N GLU A 224 1.72 -37.45 -29.08
CA GLU A 224 0.55 -36.81 -29.71
C GLU A 224 0.61 -35.28 -29.59
N PHE A 225 1.14 -34.76 -28.47
CA PHE A 225 1.37 -33.34 -28.25
C PHE A 225 2.21 -32.71 -29.38
N TYR A 226 3.35 -33.32 -29.72
CA TYR A 226 4.25 -32.81 -30.74
C TYR A 226 3.65 -32.94 -32.15
N LEU A 227 2.88 -34.00 -32.40
CA LEU A 227 2.17 -34.20 -33.66
C LEU A 227 1.09 -33.14 -33.88
N LEU A 228 0.29 -32.85 -32.85
CA LEU A 228 -0.76 -31.81 -32.91
C LEU A 228 -0.16 -30.41 -33.08
N LEU A 229 0.95 -30.14 -32.41
CA LEU A 229 1.73 -28.91 -32.55
C LEU A 229 2.24 -28.74 -33.99
N LEU A 230 2.88 -29.76 -34.55
CA LEU A 230 3.41 -29.74 -35.91
C LEU A 230 2.30 -29.55 -36.95
N LEU A 231 1.17 -30.24 -36.82
CA LEU A 231 0.03 -30.05 -37.72
C LEU A 231 -0.46 -28.60 -37.69
N SER A 232 -0.63 -28.02 -36.51
CA SER A 232 -1.09 -26.63 -36.41
C SER A 232 -0.09 -25.61 -36.96
N THR A 233 1.23 -25.87 -36.84
CA THR A 233 2.25 -25.03 -37.50
C THR A 233 2.17 -25.09 -39.00
N LEU A 234 1.97 -26.29 -39.55
CA LEU A 234 1.89 -26.50 -40.98
C LEU A 234 0.69 -25.73 -41.55
N GLY A 235 -0.45 -25.78 -40.85
CA GLY A 235 -1.65 -25.02 -41.22
C GLY A 235 -1.40 -23.51 -41.20
N SER A 236 -0.73 -23.03 -40.16
CA SER A 236 -0.35 -21.61 -40.04
C SER A 236 0.58 -21.15 -41.17
N ILE A 237 1.56 -21.97 -41.56
CA ILE A 237 2.48 -21.67 -42.68
C ILE A 237 1.71 -21.68 -44.01
N CYS A 238 0.90 -22.70 -44.27
CA CYS A 238 0.08 -22.79 -45.48
C CYS A 238 -0.89 -21.60 -45.62
N LEU A 239 -1.43 -21.11 -44.50
CA LEU A 239 -2.32 -19.94 -44.49
C LEU A 239 -1.60 -18.67 -44.97
N THR A 240 -0.33 -18.48 -44.56
CA THR A 240 0.45 -17.31 -44.95
C THR A 240 0.82 -17.30 -46.43
N ILE A 241 0.92 -18.47 -47.07
CA ILE A 241 1.28 -18.67 -48.48
C ILE A 241 0.03 -18.67 -49.38
N SER A 242 -1.14 -18.96 -48.81
CA SER A 242 -2.39 -19.17 -49.55
C SER A 242 -2.86 -17.94 -50.34
N ASN A 243 -3.09 -18.13 -51.64
CA ASN A 243 -3.67 -17.14 -52.57
C ASN A 243 -5.03 -17.59 -53.15
N HIS A 244 -5.48 -18.81 -52.81
CA HIS A 244 -6.78 -19.37 -53.22
C HIS A 244 -7.69 -19.54 -52.00
N MET A 245 -8.99 -19.32 -52.17
CA MET A 245 -9.98 -19.44 -51.10
C MET A 245 -10.06 -20.87 -50.52
N SER A 246 -9.91 -21.90 -51.36
CA SER A 246 -9.86 -23.29 -50.91
C SER A 246 -8.62 -23.59 -50.08
N SER A 247 -7.45 -23.06 -50.47
CA SER A 247 -6.21 -23.25 -49.71
C SER A 247 -6.26 -22.50 -48.39
N ILE A 248 -6.91 -21.33 -48.33
CA ILE A 248 -7.22 -20.62 -47.07
C ILE A 248 -8.07 -21.50 -46.15
N PHE A 249 -9.17 -22.07 -46.65
CA PHE A 249 -10.04 -22.92 -45.85
C PHE A 249 -9.29 -24.13 -45.27
N ILE A 250 -8.57 -24.86 -46.12
CA ILE A 250 -7.77 -26.03 -45.70
C ILE A 250 -6.72 -25.62 -44.67
N SER A 251 -6.05 -24.49 -44.88
CA SER A 251 -5.00 -24.00 -43.96
C SER A 251 -5.57 -23.60 -42.60
N ILE A 252 -6.75 -22.96 -42.57
CA ILE A 252 -7.44 -22.60 -41.33
C ILE A 252 -7.86 -23.86 -40.56
N GLU A 253 -8.39 -24.89 -41.23
CA GLU A 253 -8.81 -26.13 -40.57
C GLU A 253 -7.63 -26.96 -40.06
N LEU A 254 -6.58 -27.07 -40.88
CA LEU A 254 -5.35 -27.75 -40.52
C LEU A 254 -4.62 -27.02 -39.35
N MET A 255 -4.87 -25.71 -39.19
CA MET A 255 -4.47 -24.97 -38.00
C MET A 255 -5.41 -25.22 -36.81
N SER A 256 -6.73 -25.12 -36.98
CA SER A 256 -7.69 -25.08 -35.86
C SER A 256 -8.05 -26.44 -35.25
N LEU A 257 -8.07 -27.53 -36.02
CA LEU A 257 -8.42 -28.86 -35.50
C LEU A 257 -7.35 -29.42 -34.54
N PRO A 258 -6.04 -29.35 -34.84
CA PRO A 258 -5.02 -29.81 -33.89
C PRO A 258 -4.96 -28.93 -32.63
N ILE A 259 -5.31 -27.64 -32.77
CA ILE A 259 -5.41 -26.71 -31.65
C ILE A 259 -6.45 -27.18 -30.62
N PHE A 260 -7.59 -27.71 -31.06
CA PHE A 260 -8.56 -28.33 -30.15
C PHE A 260 -7.94 -29.49 -29.35
N GLY A 261 -7.19 -30.37 -30.01
CA GLY A 261 -6.48 -31.47 -29.33
C GLY A 261 -5.44 -30.96 -28.32
N LEU A 262 -4.75 -29.86 -28.63
CA LEU A 262 -3.81 -29.20 -27.70
C LEU A 262 -4.52 -28.60 -26.47
N LEU A 263 -5.73 -28.07 -26.61
CA LEU A 263 -6.54 -27.59 -25.47
C LEU A 263 -7.00 -28.73 -24.56
N ALA A 264 -7.50 -29.79 -25.19
CA ALA A 264 -7.90 -31.03 -24.54
C ALA A 264 -6.70 -31.90 -24.10
N TYR A 265 -5.48 -31.36 -24.07
CA TYR A 265 -4.32 -32.05 -23.50
C TYR A 265 -4.20 -31.86 -21.99
N SER A 266 -5.09 -31.07 -21.38
CA SER A 266 -5.12 -30.77 -19.95
C SER A 266 -6.40 -31.20 -19.26
N ASN A 267 -6.82 -32.43 -19.57
CA ASN A 267 -8.10 -33.03 -19.17
C ASN A 267 -8.30 -33.20 -17.66
N TYR A 268 -7.28 -32.92 -16.84
CA TYR A 268 -7.38 -32.95 -15.38
C TYR A 268 -8.03 -31.69 -14.79
N VAL A 269 -8.21 -30.63 -15.59
CA VAL A 269 -8.83 -29.38 -15.16
C VAL A 269 -10.17 -29.24 -15.89
N ASN A 270 -11.29 -29.24 -15.16
CA ASN A 270 -12.64 -29.17 -15.75
C ASN A 270 -12.83 -27.97 -16.70
N TYR A 271 -12.17 -26.84 -16.42
CA TYR A 271 -12.19 -25.65 -17.26
C TYR A 271 -11.52 -25.83 -18.64
N ALA A 272 -10.53 -26.74 -18.76
CA ALA A 272 -9.83 -26.99 -20.02
C ALA A 272 -10.71 -27.71 -21.04
N LEU A 273 -11.48 -28.70 -20.59
CA LEU A 273 -12.42 -29.45 -21.42
C LEU A 273 -13.58 -28.55 -21.86
N GLU A 274 -14.13 -27.74 -20.95
CA GLU A 274 -15.17 -26.76 -21.27
C GLU A 274 -14.69 -25.79 -22.36
N ALA A 275 -13.47 -25.26 -22.22
CA ALA A 275 -12.88 -24.35 -23.18
C ALA A 275 -12.60 -25.00 -24.54
N ALA A 276 -12.09 -26.24 -24.55
CA ALA A 276 -11.86 -27.01 -25.76
C ALA A 276 -13.18 -27.28 -26.51
N PHE A 277 -14.25 -27.66 -25.80
CA PHE A 277 -15.57 -27.86 -26.38
C PHE A 277 -16.16 -26.58 -26.96
N LYS A 278 -16.09 -25.47 -26.22
CA LYS A 278 -16.53 -24.15 -26.70
C LYS A 278 -15.78 -23.75 -27.97
N TYR A 279 -14.45 -23.93 -28.00
CA TYR A 279 -13.64 -23.67 -29.18
C TYR A 279 -14.08 -24.51 -30.38
N LEU A 280 -14.25 -25.82 -30.19
CA LEU A 280 -14.61 -26.75 -31.26
C LEU A 280 -15.96 -26.39 -31.88
N ILE A 281 -16.99 -26.18 -31.05
CA ILE A 281 -18.34 -25.86 -31.53
C ILE A 281 -18.33 -24.55 -32.32
N LEU A 282 -17.73 -23.51 -31.75
CA LEU A 282 -17.77 -22.20 -32.38
C LEU A 282 -16.84 -22.10 -33.62
N SER A 283 -15.69 -22.78 -33.57
CA SER A 283 -14.78 -22.94 -34.72
C SER A 283 -15.47 -23.67 -35.86
N ALA A 284 -16.24 -24.74 -35.59
CA ALA A 284 -16.99 -25.47 -36.60
C ALA A 284 -18.10 -24.62 -37.25
N ILE A 285 -18.86 -23.85 -36.46
CA ILE A 285 -19.86 -22.91 -36.97
C ILE A 285 -19.21 -21.87 -37.89
N SER A 286 -18.07 -21.31 -37.47
CA SER A 286 -17.31 -20.35 -38.27
C SER A 286 -16.79 -20.95 -39.59
N SER A 287 -16.33 -22.20 -39.57
CA SER A 287 -15.87 -22.89 -40.78
C SER A 287 -17.01 -23.22 -41.74
N ALA A 288 -18.20 -23.52 -41.22
CA ALA A 288 -19.40 -23.68 -42.04
C ALA A 288 -19.76 -22.37 -42.76
N PHE A 289 -19.71 -21.23 -42.06
CA PHE A 289 -19.90 -19.91 -42.68
C PHE A 289 -18.82 -19.59 -43.72
N LEU A 290 -17.57 -19.96 -43.47
CA LEU A 290 -16.48 -19.78 -44.44
C LEU A 290 -16.75 -20.56 -45.73
N LEU A 291 -17.06 -21.83 -45.61
CA LEU A 291 -17.25 -22.73 -46.74
C LEU A 291 -18.52 -22.39 -47.53
N LEU A 292 -19.62 -22.04 -46.84
CA LEU A 292 -20.81 -21.48 -47.47
C LEU A 292 -20.47 -20.19 -48.22
N GLY A 293 -19.80 -19.23 -47.58
CA GLY A 293 -19.40 -17.98 -48.22
C GLY A 293 -18.54 -18.18 -49.47
N ILE A 294 -17.56 -19.08 -49.41
CA ILE A 294 -16.73 -19.46 -50.56
C ILE A 294 -17.59 -20.11 -51.66
N SER A 295 -18.55 -20.97 -51.31
CA SER A 295 -19.44 -21.63 -52.28
C SER A 295 -20.34 -20.64 -53.01
N TRP A 296 -20.90 -19.64 -52.32
CA TRP A 296 -21.72 -18.59 -52.92
C TRP A 296 -20.92 -17.68 -53.84
N ILE A 297 -19.68 -17.33 -53.45
CA ILE A 297 -18.77 -16.57 -54.32
C ILE A 297 -18.43 -17.41 -55.56
N TYR A 298 -18.09 -18.68 -55.39
CA TYR A 298 -17.72 -19.58 -56.49
C TYR A 298 -18.86 -19.86 -57.47
N ALA A 299 -20.09 -19.99 -56.98
CA ALA A 299 -21.27 -20.25 -57.81
C ALA A 299 -21.48 -19.17 -58.89
N ILE A 300 -21.03 -17.94 -58.62
CA ILE A 300 -21.15 -16.80 -59.54
C ILE A 300 -19.81 -16.51 -60.23
N SER A 301 -18.69 -16.58 -59.52
CA SER A 301 -17.39 -16.20 -60.07
C SER A 301 -16.72 -17.30 -60.91
N GLY A 302 -17.08 -18.57 -60.70
CA GLY A 302 -16.42 -19.74 -61.30
C GLY A 302 -14.95 -19.91 -60.92
N ASN A 303 -14.40 -19.05 -60.07
CA ASN A 303 -12.98 -19.01 -59.73
C ASN A 303 -12.79 -18.78 -58.23
N LEU A 304 -11.81 -19.48 -57.65
CA LEU A 304 -11.46 -19.43 -56.22
C LEU A 304 -10.23 -18.56 -55.95
N SER A 305 -9.62 -17.95 -56.97
CA SER A 305 -8.47 -17.07 -56.79
C SER A 305 -8.87 -15.68 -56.29
N ILE A 306 -8.18 -15.19 -55.25
CA ILE A 306 -8.50 -13.92 -54.58
C ILE A 306 -8.35 -12.72 -55.52
N SER A 307 -7.38 -12.77 -56.44
CA SER A 307 -7.13 -11.72 -57.44
C SER A 307 -8.24 -11.59 -58.48
N SER A 308 -8.95 -12.69 -58.80
CA SER A 308 -10.00 -12.70 -59.82
C SER A 308 -11.33 -12.10 -59.34
N ILE A 309 -11.58 -12.05 -58.02
CA ILE A 309 -12.86 -11.58 -57.44
C ILE A 309 -13.10 -10.11 -57.75
N ASN A 310 -12.07 -9.26 -57.69
CA ASN A 310 -12.19 -7.82 -58.02
C ASN A 310 -12.57 -7.59 -59.48
N TYR A 311 -12.02 -8.40 -60.39
CA TYR A 311 -12.32 -8.30 -61.81
C TYR A 311 -13.73 -8.78 -62.13
N VAL A 312 -14.19 -9.83 -61.45
CA VAL A 312 -15.52 -10.41 -61.66
C VAL A 312 -16.63 -9.49 -61.09
N LEU A 313 -16.40 -8.83 -59.95
CA LEU A 313 -17.35 -7.87 -59.35
C LEU A 313 -17.71 -6.67 -60.25
N SER A 314 -16.84 -6.28 -61.18
CA SER A 314 -17.12 -5.17 -62.10
C SER A 314 -18.06 -5.52 -63.27
N PHE A 315 -18.21 -6.80 -63.61
CA PHE A 315 -18.98 -7.24 -64.79
C PHE A 315 -20.33 -7.92 -64.47
N ILE A 316 -20.65 -8.11 -63.19
CA ILE A 316 -21.83 -8.86 -62.72
C ILE A 316 -23.09 -7.97 -62.62
N SER A 317 -24.27 -8.57 -62.85
CA SER A 317 -25.59 -7.92 -62.70
C SER A 317 -25.91 -7.52 -61.25
N ASN A 318 -26.86 -6.61 -61.01
CA ASN A 318 -27.15 -6.15 -59.64
C ASN A 318 -27.68 -7.26 -58.72
N ASP A 319 -28.43 -8.24 -59.25
CA ASP A 319 -28.98 -9.34 -58.44
C ASP A 319 -27.90 -10.35 -58.04
N GLU A 320 -27.00 -10.69 -58.96
CA GLU A 320 -25.83 -11.53 -58.68
C GLU A 320 -24.84 -10.84 -57.73
N LYS A 321 -24.71 -9.50 -57.79
CA LYS A 321 -23.90 -8.73 -56.82
C LYS A 321 -24.39 -8.90 -55.39
N ILE A 322 -25.71 -9.00 -55.17
CA ILE A 322 -26.27 -9.22 -53.84
C ILE A 322 -25.85 -10.59 -53.30
N VAL A 323 -25.84 -11.61 -54.16
CA VAL A 323 -25.43 -12.97 -53.78
C VAL A 323 -23.93 -13.06 -53.51
N VAL A 324 -23.09 -12.42 -54.33
CA VAL A 324 -21.64 -12.33 -54.06
C VAL A 324 -21.37 -11.53 -52.79
N LEU A 325 -22.09 -10.42 -52.56
CA LEU A 325 -21.99 -9.63 -51.33
C LEU A 325 -22.37 -10.46 -50.10
N PHE A 326 -23.43 -11.26 -50.19
CA PHE A 326 -23.83 -12.19 -49.14
C PHE A 326 -22.73 -13.23 -48.86
N GLY A 327 -22.13 -13.81 -49.89
CA GLY A 327 -20.99 -14.71 -49.76
C GLY A 327 -19.78 -14.05 -49.09
N ILE A 328 -19.45 -12.82 -49.47
CA ILE A 328 -18.39 -12.00 -48.87
C ILE A 328 -18.67 -11.74 -47.38
N VAL A 329 -19.90 -11.38 -47.02
CA VAL A 329 -20.29 -11.13 -45.63
C VAL A 329 -20.12 -12.39 -44.79
N MET A 330 -20.51 -13.57 -45.31
CA MET A 330 -20.31 -14.85 -44.61
C MET A 330 -18.83 -15.19 -44.41
N VAL A 331 -18.00 -14.98 -45.44
CA VAL A 331 -16.53 -15.13 -45.34
C VAL A 331 -15.96 -14.19 -44.28
N LEU A 332 -16.38 -12.92 -44.28
CA LEU A 332 -15.95 -11.92 -43.30
C LEU A 332 -16.37 -12.28 -41.87
N ILE A 333 -17.61 -12.74 -41.65
CA ILE A 333 -18.08 -13.20 -40.32
C ILE A 333 -17.22 -14.36 -39.83
N SER A 334 -16.88 -15.30 -40.71
CA SER A 334 -15.98 -16.40 -40.36
C SER A 334 -14.59 -15.91 -39.94
N PHE A 335 -13.98 -15.00 -40.71
CA PHE A 335 -12.68 -14.42 -40.35
C PHE A 335 -12.75 -13.61 -39.07
N LEU A 336 -13.81 -12.83 -38.85
CA LEU A 336 -14.04 -12.08 -37.62
C LEU A 336 -14.07 -13.03 -36.41
N PHE A 337 -14.72 -14.18 -36.55
CA PHE A 337 -14.77 -15.20 -35.53
C PHE A 337 -13.40 -15.86 -35.29
N LYS A 338 -12.75 -16.39 -36.33
CA LYS A 338 -11.44 -17.11 -36.22
C LYS A 338 -10.31 -16.20 -35.72
N LEU A 339 -10.37 -14.90 -36.00
CA LEU A 339 -9.40 -13.91 -35.53
C LEU A 339 -9.76 -13.28 -34.18
N SER A 340 -10.87 -13.69 -33.55
CA SER A 340 -11.36 -13.11 -32.30
C SER A 340 -11.50 -11.58 -32.38
N LEU A 341 -12.12 -11.12 -33.47
CA LEU A 341 -12.44 -9.71 -33.68
C LEU A 341 -13.77 -9.38 -33.01
N VAL A 342 -13.87 -8.21 -32.40
CA VAL A 342 -15.12 -7.73 -31.79
C VAL A 342 -16.22 -7.68 -32.86
N PRO A 343 -17.44 -8.20 -32.58
CA PRO A 343 -17.93 -8.74 -31.29
C PRO A 343 -17.61 -10.22 -31.02
N PHE A 344 -17.11 -10.98 -31.99
CA PHE A 344 -16.95 -12.44 -31.98
C PHE A 344 -15.76 -12.99 -31.16
N HIS A 345 -15.34 -12.28 -30.12
CA HIS A 345 -14.13 -12.57 -29.32
C HIS A 345 -14.40 -13.30 -27.99
N LEU A 346 -15.67 -13.49 -27.63
CA LEU A 346 -16.11 -13.98 -26.31
C LEU A 346 -15.56 -15.36 -25.94
N TRP A 347 -15.20 -16.19 -26.92
CA TRP A 347 -14.64 -17.51 -26.69
C TRP A 347 -13.17 -17.51 -26.29
N THR A 348 -12.44 -16.41 -26.54
CA THR A 348 -11.00 -16.39 -26.27
C THR A 348 -10.68 -16.42 -24.80
N SER A 349 -11.43 -15.72 -23.94
CA SER A 349 -11.19 -15.73 -22.49
C SER A 349 -11.17 -17.14 -21.91
N ASP A 350 -12.16 -17.94 -22.30
CA ASP A 350 -12.39 -19.29 -21.78
C ASP A 350 -11.25 -20.22 -22.19
N ILE A 351 -10.79 -20.11 -23.43
CA ILE A 351 -9.63 -20.84 -23.94
C ILE A 351 -8.36 -20.48 -23.20
N TYR A 352 -8.08 -19.19 -23.05
CA TYR A 352 -6.87 -18.73 -22.37
C TYR A 352 -6.82 -19.15 -20.90
N GLN A 353 -7.98 -19.28 -20.25
CA GLN A 353 -8.12 -19.77 -18.88
C GLN A 353 -7.95 -21.30 -18.79
N GLY A 354 -8.45 -22.04 -19.78
CA GLY A 354 -8.41 -23.51 -19.81
C GLY A 354 -7.11 -24.11 -20.34
N THR A 355 -6.25 -23.33 -21.00
CA THR A 355 -5.03 -23.85 -21.65
C THR A 355 -3.84 -23.93 -20.70
N PRO A 356 -3.00 -24.98 -20.74
CA PRO A 356 -1.74 -25.03 -20.00
C PRO A 356 -0.78 -23.93 -20.44
N SER A 357 -0.02 -23.38 -19.48
CA SER A 357 0.96 -22.29 -19.70
C SER A 357 2.01 -22.59 -20.77
N SER A 358 2.33 -23.86 -21.02
CA SER A 358 3.25 -24.32 -22.06
C SER A 358 2.64 -24.24 -23.47
N ILE A 359 1.35 -24.55 -23.60
CA ILE A 359 0.59 -24.60 -24.86
C ILE A 359 0.12 -23.22 -25.30
N LEU A 360 -0.13 -22.35 -24.32
CA LEU A 360 -0.42 -20.92 -24.48
C LEU A 360 0.60 -20.19 -25.37
N SER A 361 1.88 -20.48 -25.16
CA SER A 361 2.98 -19.95 -25.96
C SER A 361 3.01 -20.43 -27.42
N PHE A 362 2.17 -21.39 -27.81
CA PHE A 362 2.02 -21.83 -29.20
C PHE A 362 0.84 -21.14 -29.87
N PHE A 363 -0.29 -21.06 -29.15
CA PHE A 363 -1.48 -20.29 -29.53
C PHE A 363 -1.17 -18.86 -29.91
N SER A 364 -0.20 -18.27 -29.23
CA SER A 364 0.18 -16.87 -29.45
C SER A 364 1.32 -16.70 -30.42
N VAL A 365 1.84 -17.79 -31.00
CA VAL A 365 3.10 -17.74 -31.72
C VAL A 365 3.08 -18.44 -33.08
N SER A 366 1.90 -18.72 -33.60
CA SER A 366 1.68 -18.54 -35.04
C SER A 366 1.96 -17.08 -35.52
N GLY A 367 2.52 -16.18 -34.66
CA GLY A 367 3.18 -14.94 -35.05
C GLY A 367 4.18 -14.23 -34.09
N LYS A 368 5.15 -14.86 -33.38
CA LYS A 368 6.03 -14.15 -32.38
C LYS A 368 7.53 -14.58 -32.41
N LEU A 369 8.35 -13.94 -31.56
CA LEU A 369 9.81 -14.12 -31.38
C LEU A 369 10.20 -14.16 -29.87
N PHE A 370 11.46 -14.58 -29.60
CA PHE A 370 12.13 -15.18 -28.40
C PHE A 370 12.46 -14.36 -27.12
N SER A 371 12.76 -15.09 -26.01
CA SER A 371 14.02 -15.00 -25.21
C SER A 371 14.30 -16.20 -24.25
N HIS A 372 15.50 -16.79 -24.30
CA HIS A 372 16.15 -17.72 -23.32
C HIS A 372 16.85 -16.91 -22.18
N SER A 373 17.24 -17.40 -21.00
CA SER A 373 17.92 -18.66 -20.62
C SER A 373 17.76 -19.00 -19.12
N SER A 374 18.01 -20.27 -18.80
CA SER A 374 18.01 -20.93 -17.48
C SER A 374 19.33 -20.80 -16.70
N ASN A 375 19.25 -20.65 -15.37
CA ASN A 375 19.88 -21.48 -14.32
C ASN A 375 20.07 -20.69 -13.01
N ASP A 376 19.71 -21.36 -11.91
CA ASP A 376 20.00 -20.98 -10.52
C ASP A 376 21.51 -20.90 -10.25
N VAL A 377 21.90 -20.09 -9.24
CA VAL A 377 22.72 -20.48 -8.07
C VAL A 377 23.15 -19.23 -7.28
N ASP A 378 23.05 -19.37 -5.95
CA ASP A 378 23.39 -18.47 -4.86
C ASP A 378 24.80 -17.84 -4.92
N LEU A 379 24.91 -16.58 -4.48
CA LEU A 379 25.96 -16.08 -3.56
C LEU A 379 25.67 -14.63 -3.11
N ILE A 380 25.59 -14.46 -1.79
CA ILE A 380 25.07 -13.28 -1.07
C ILE A 380 26.12 -12.18 -0.79
N ASP A 381 27.42 -12.41 -1.03
CA ASP A 381 28.46 -11.46 -0.60
C ASP A 381 29.11 -10.63 -1.72
N SER A 382 28.61 -10.75 -2.95
CA SER A 382 29.12 -9.96 -4.07
C SER A 382 28.39 -8.62 -4.25
N TYR A 383 28.69 -7.72 -3.30
CA TYR A 383 28.93 -6.30 -3.55
C TYR A 383 27.76 -5.32 -3.42
N ARG A 384 27.40 -5.15 -2.15
CA ARG A 384 27.13 -3.86 -1.46
C ARG A 384 27.42 -2.59 -2.29
N GLY A 385 26.38 -1.78 -2.46
CA GLY A 385 26.50 -0.34 -2.72
C GLY A 385 25.97 0.14 -4.07
N MET A 386 24.66 0.07 -4.31
CA MET A 386 24.07 0.67 -5.53
C MET A 386 22.74 1.42 -5.36
N PHE A 387 22.29 1.70 -4.13
CA PHE A 387 21.18 2.66 -3.94
C PHE A 387 21.64 4.13 -3.87
N TRP A 388 22.95 4.37 -3.86
CA TRP A 388 23.56 5.71 -3.83
C TRP A 388 24.43 6.04 -5.06
N SER A 389 24.60 5.11 -6.02
CA SER A 389 25.54 5.31 -7.15
C SER A 389 24.90 5.77 -8.46
N LYS A 390 23.60 5.56 -8.69
CA LYS A 390 22.92 5.97 -9.94
C LYS A 390 21.53 6.60 -9.72
N PRO A 391 21.45 7.78 -9.07
CA PRO A 391 20.20 8.55 -8.91
C PRO A 391 19.51 8.85 -10.24
N ILE A 392 20.30 8.96 -11.32
CA ILE A 392 19.83 9.13 -12.69
C ILE A 392 18.95 7.96 -13.13
N LEU A 393 19.28 6.70 -12.79
CA LEU A 393 18.49 5.55 -13.22
C LEU A 393 17.16 5.43 -12.46
N SER A 394 17.16 5.77 -11.17
CA SER A 394 15.95 5.86 -10.35
C SER A 394 15.04 7.00 -10.82
N GLY A 395 15.64 8.15 -11.16
CA GLY A 395 14.97 9.26 -11.83
C GLY A 395 14.37 8.84 -13.17
N ILE A 396 15.14 8.18 -14.04
CA ILE A 396 14.70 7.68 -15.34
C ILE A 396 13.56 6.66 -15.19
N MET A 397 13.62 5.75 -14.22
CA MET A 397 12.55 4.77 -14.00
C MET A 397 11.27 5.43 -13.51
N THR A 398 11.38 6.42 -12.63
CA THR A 398 10.23 7.19 -12.12
C THR A 398 9.64 8.07 -13.23
N ILE A 399 10.50 8.73 -14.04
CA ILE A 399 10.13 9.52 -15.21
C ILE A 399 9.53 8.63 -16.31
N ALA A 400 10.03 7.42 -16.53
CA ALA A 400 9.50 6.46 -17.51
C ALA A 400 8.12 5.93 -17.11
N LEU A 401 7.92 5.64 -15.81
CA LEU A 401 6.61 5.25 -15.25
C LEU A 401 5.59 6.39 -15.32
N LEU A 402 6.02 7.64 -15.17
CA LEU A 402 5.17 8.83 -15.28
C LEU A 402 4.96 9.27 -16.74
N SER A 403 5.88 8.97 -17.65
CA SER A 403 5.83 9.32 -19.07
C SER A 403 5.11 8.30 -19.95
N LEU A 404 4.80 7.10 -19.43
CA LEU A 404 3.87 6.15 -20.03
C LEU A 404 2.43 6.72 -20.20
N ALA A 405 2.18 7.92 -19.66
CA ALA A 405 0.92 8.65 -19.70
C ALA A 405 0.82 9.79 -20.74
N GLY A 406 1.89 10.06 -21.51
CA GLY A 406 1.81 10.94 -22.67
C GLY A 406 1.48 12.42 -22.40
N ILE A 407 2.06 13.07 -21.38
CA ILE A 407 1.96 14.53 -21.17
C ILE A 407 3.36 15.14 -20.95
N PRO A 408 3.67 16.31 -21.56
CA PRO A 408 4.96 16.99 -21.42
C PRO A 408 5.30 17.40 -19.98
N ILE A 409 6.62 17.40 -19.69
CA ILE A 409 7.33 17.36 -18.40
C ILE A 409 7.14 18.57 -17.45
N THR A 410 6.25 19.52 -17.73
CA THR A 410 6.18 20.77 -16.97
C THR A 410 5.33 20.77 -15.69
N LEU A 411 4.56 19.70 -15.39
CA LEU A 411 3.52 19.74 -14.33
C LEU A 411 3.73 18.82 -13.11
N VAL A 412 4.78 18.00 -13.07
CA VAL A 412 4.84 16.85 -12.15
C VAL A 412 5.52 17.11 -10.79
N GLY A 413 6.14 18.28 -10.59
CA GLY A 413 6.90 18.58 -9.36
C GLY A 413 6.08 18.66 -8.06
N ASN A 414 4.76 18.91 -8.12
CA ASN A 414 3.99 19.31 -6.93
C ASN A 414 2.91 18.31 -6.45
N MET A 415 2.68 17.17 -7.12
CA MET A 415 1.50 16.32 -6.82
C MET A 415 1.79 15.03 -6.03
N CYS A 416 3.02 14.51 -6.01
CA CYS A 416 3.31 13.17 -5.45
C CYS A 416 3.26 13.03 -3.92
N LYS A 417 3.13 14.10 -3.15
CA LYS A 417 3.07 14.03 -1.66
C LYS A 417 1.66 13.85 -1.08
N LYS A 418 0.59 13.98 -1.88
CA LYS A 418 -0.79 14.04 -1.36
C LYS A 418 -1.46 12.68 -1.02
N ASN A 419 -0.86 11.54 -1.36
CA ASN A 419 -1.54 10.23 -1.29
C ASN A 419 -0.87 9.19 -0.34
N PHE A 420 -0.26 9.61 0.78
CA PHE A 420 0.19 8.65 1.80
C PHE A 420 -0.99 8.17 2.68
N SER A 421 -1.10 6.86 2.88
CA SER A 421 -1.98 6.26 3.88
C SER A 421 -1.51 6.60 5.31
N PHE A 422 -2.41 6.55 6.28
CA PHE A 422 -2.10 6.85 7.69
C PHE A 422 -0.97 5.96 8.25
N SER A 423 -0.99 4.67 7.94
CA SER A 423 0.08 3.72 8.33
C SER A 423 1.45 4.11 7.76
N ARG A 424 1.49 4.51 6.49
CA ARG A 424 2.73 4.93 5.82
C ARG A 424 3.28 6.24 6.38
N TRP A 425 2.40 7.16 6.79
CA TRP A 425 2.80 8.35 7.52
C TRP A 425 3.45 8.00 8.87
N ILE A 426 2.87 7.07 9.63
CA ILE A 426 3.46 6.64 10.90
C ILE A 426 4.86 6.04 10.67
N GLU A 427 5.03 5.15 9.71
CA GLU A 427 6.34 4.59 9.36
C GLU A 427 7.35 5.67 8.93
N TYR A 428 6.90 6.67 8.17
CA TYR A 428 7.73 7.82 7.79
C TYR A 428 8.18 8.61 9.02
N LEU A 429 7.25 8.91 9.94
CA LEU A 429 7.55 9.64 11.16
C LEU A 429 8.54 8.87 12.05
N GLU A 430 8.37 7.55 12.18
CA GLU A 430 9.27 6.69 12.97
C GLU A 430 10.70 6.62 12.40
N LYS A 431 10.86 6.83 11.09
CA LYS A 431 12.16 6.90 10.41
C LYS A 431 12.84 8.27 10.56
N LEU A 432 12.16 9.31 11.04
CA LEU A 432 12.79 10.61 11.28
C LEU A 432 13.90 10.46 12.32
N GLU A 433 15.13 10.84 11.94
CA GLU A 433 16.31 10.72 12.80
C GLU A 433 16.11 11.47 14.12
N LYS A 434 16.48 10.81 15.22
CA LYS A 434 16.73 11.46 16.51
C LYS A 434 18.08 12.19 16.43
N LYS A 435 18.15 13.29 15.70
CA LYS A 435 19.36 14.14 15.71
C LYS A 435 19.43 14.92 17.04
N ASN A 436 20.64 15.02 17.58
CA ASN A 436 20.92 15.46 18.96
C ASN A 436 20.84 16.98 19.19
N GLU A 437 20.60 17.80 18.16
CA GLU A 437 20.42 19.25 18.32
C GLU A 437 18.96 19.58 18.65
N ILE A 438 18.60 19.45 19.92
CA ILE A 438 17.27 19.81 20.41
C ILE A 438 17.22 21.34 20.58
N ASN A 439 16.70 22.04 19.58
CA ASN A 439 16.46 23.48 19.64
C ASN A 439 15.06 23.83 19.14
N LEU A 440 14.29 24.55 19.95
CA LEU A 440 12.90 24.92 19.68
C LEU A 440 12.73 25.94 18.54
N ILE A 441 13.80 26.58 18.07
CA ILE A 441 13.74 27.60 17.00
C ILE A 441 13.07 27.04 15.73
N LYS A 442 13.45 25.82 15.31
CA LYS A 442 12.96 25.22 14.05
C LYS A 442 11.45 24.97 14.12
N VAL A 443 11.00 24.29 15.18
CA VAL A 443 9.59 23.96 15.40
C VAL A 443 8.76 25.23 15.63
N LYS A 444 9.30 26.25 16.32
CA LYS A 444 8.64 27.54 16.53
C LYS A 444 8.41 28.30 15.22
N ASN A 445 9.41 28.39 14.35
CA ASN A 445 9.27 29.05 13.05
C ASN A 445 8.18 28.39 12.18
N ILE A 446 8.08 27.06 12.21
CA ILE A 446 7.03 26.34 11.48
C ILE A 446 5.66 26.58 12.13
N ALA A 447 5.58 26.59 13.47
CA ALA A 447 4.35 26.92 14.19
C ALA A 447 3.86 28.34 13.90
N GLU A 448 4.77 29.31 13.75
CA GLU A 448 4.46 30.69 13.33
C GLU A 448 3.90 30.73 11.91
N LYS A 449 4.56 30.07 10.95
CA LYS A 449 4.07 29.96 9.55
C LYS A 449 2.68 29.33 9.47
N LEU A 450 2.39 28.36 10.34
CA LEU A 450 1.09 27.70 10.43
C LEU A 450 0.07 28.47 11.29
N ASN A 451 0.42 29.62 11.85
CA ASN A 451 -0.40 30.40 12.77
C ASN A 451 -0.95 29.53 13.92
N LEU A 452 -0.06 28.77 14.58
CA LEU A 452 -0.39 27.90 15.72
C LEU A 452 -0.13 28.55 17.07
N LEU A 453 0.72 29.59 17.12
CA LEU A 453 1.03 30.31 18.36
C LEU A 453 -0.04 31.33 18.76
N SER A 454 -0.99 31.64 17.86
CA SER A 454 -2.04 32.64 18.05
C SER A 454 -3.40 32.04 18.44
N LEU A 455 -3.43 30.77 18.87
CA LEU A 455 -4.66 30.10 19.32
C LEU A 455 -5.25 30.80 20.55
N LYS A 456 -6.50 31.24 20.44
CA LYS A 456 -7.25 31.91 21.52
C LYS A 456 -7.90 30.89 22.47
N SER A 457 -7.08 30.09 23.14
CA SER A 457 -7.54 29.09 24.12
C SER A 457 -6.78 29.25 25.44
N PHE A 458 -7.35 28.76 26.53
CA PHE A 458 -6.66 28.66 27.81
C PHE A 458 -5.76 27.42 27.83
N PHE A 459 -4.46 27.58 28.07
CA PHE A 459 -3.49 26.49 28.00
C PHE A 459 -3.05 26.00 29.38
N PHE A 460 -3.17 24.69 29.59
CA PHE A 460 -2.50 23.97 30.66
C PHE A 460 -1.32 23.16 30.09
N THR A 461 -0.13 23.30 30.66
CA THR A 461 1.03 22.46 30.30
C THR A 461 1.47 21.64 31.50
N ILE A 462 1.48 20.31 31.36
CA ILE A 462 1.71 19.36 32.45
C ILE A 462 3.04 18.64 32.24
N GLY A 463 4.03 19.02 33.05
CA GLY A 463 5.30 18.33 33.20
C GLY A 463 5.33 17.41 34.42
N GLY A 464 6.37 16.58 34.51
CA GLY A 464 6.56 15.65 35.63
C GLY A 464 7.18 14.32 35.21
N THR A 465 7.64 13.53 36.17
CA THR A 465 8.15 12.17 35.89
C THR A 465 6.99 11.20 35.72
N ASN A 466 6.15 11.05 36.74
CA ASN A 466 4.97 10.18 36.75
C ASN A 466 3.68 10.99 36.95
N GLY A 467 2.55 10.48 36.48
CA GLY A 467 1.22 11.05 36.78
C GLY A 467 0.75 12.17 35.86
N LYS A 468 1.52 12.52 34.82
CA LYS A 468 1.16 13.52 33.80
C LYS A 468 -0.19 13.18 33.12
N GLY A 469 -0.24 12.08 32.36
CA GLY A 469 -1.48 11.63 31.71
C GLY A 469 -2.71 11.51 32.64
N THR A 470 -2.57 11.03 33.88
CA THR A 470 -3.70 10.97 34.82
C THR A 470 -4.14 12.35 35.32
N THR A 471 -3.21 13.31 35.46
CA THR A 471 -3.54 14.71 35.78
C THR A 471 -4.27 15.36 34.61
N CYS A 472 -3.81 15.09 33.38
CA CYS A 472 -4.47 15.55 32.16
C CYS A 472 -5.88 14.97 32.02
N ALA A 473 -6.06 13.67 32.25
CA ALA A 473 -7.37 13.01 32.21
C ALA A 473 -8.35 13.58 33.26
N MET A 474 -7.84 13.93 34.45
CA MET A 474 -8.65 14.59 35.48
C MET A 474 -9.09 15.99 35.04
N LEU A 475 -8.17 16.80 34.53
CA LEU A 475 -8.49 18.15 34.02
C LEU A 475 -9.47 18.08 32.85
N GLU A 476 -9.24 17.17 31.90
CA GLU A 476 -10.13 16.92 30.75
C GLU A 476 -11.55 16.62 31.26
N GLN A 477 -11.71 15.64 32.16
CA GLN A 477 -13.02 15.24 32.66
C GLN A 477 -13.74 16.39 33.40
N LEU A 478 -13.03 17.13 34.24
CA LEU A 478 -13.60 18.28 34.97
C LEU A 478 -14.10 19.36 34.02
N LEU A 479 -13.31 19.69 33.01
CA LEU A 479 -13.63 20.77 32.08
C LEU A 479 -14.75 20.39 31.11
N LEU A 480 -14.77 19.13 30.63
CA LEU A 480 -15.84 18.62 29.79
C LEU A 480 -17.18 18.58 30.54
N ASP A 481 -17.20 18.04 31.77
CA ASP A 481 -18.43 18.01 32.57
C ASP A 481 -18.88 19.43 32.97
N ALA A 482 -17.97 20.40 33.02
CA ALA A 482 -18.28 21.82 33.23
C ALA A 482 -18.79 22.54 31.95
N GLY A 483 -18.81 21.86 30.80
CA GLY A 483 -19.35 22.38 29.54
C GLY A 483 -18.35 23.11 28.65
N TYR A 484 -17.05 23.10 28.97
CA TYR A 484 -16.01 23.71 28.13
C TYR A 484 -15.69 22.83 26.91
N GLN A 485 -15.29 23.47 25.81
CA GLN A 485 -14.68 22.79 24.66
C GLN A 485 -13.20 22.52 24.94
N VAL A 486 -12.80 21.25 24.98
CA VAL A 486 -11.47 20.84 25.48
C VAL A 486 -10.70 20.07 24.41
N GLY A 487 -9.46 20.50 24.15
CA GLY A 487 -8.45 19.72 23.43
C GLY A 487 -7.45 19.09 24.40
N LEU A 488 -7.13 17.82 24.21
CA LEU A 488 -6.15 17.11 25.02
C LEU A 488 -5.07 16.47 24.13
N TYR A 489 -3.81 16.78 24.45
CA TYR A 489 -2.62 16.14 23.84
C TYR A 489 -1.88 15.31 24.89
N THR A 490 -1.70 14.01 24.61
CA THR A 490 -1.03 13.05 25.51
C THR A 490 0.04 12.21 24.81
N SER A 491 0.99 11.68 25.60
CA SER A 491 2.00 10.75 25.09
C SER A 491 2.57 9.83 26.18
N PRO A 492 2.98 8.58 25.84
CA PRO A 492 2.76 7.86 24.58
C PRO A 492 1.30 7.37 24.42
N HIS A 493 1.00 6.64 23.34
CA HIS A 493 -0.26 5.90 23.16
C HIS A 493 -0.12 4.44 23.62
N LEU A 494 -1.25 3.75 23.87
CA LEU A 494 -1.31 2.33 24.21
C LEU A 494 -1.51 1.46 22.96
N LEU A 495 -2.62 1.60 22.23
CA LEU A 495 -2.93 0.74 21.07
C LEU A 495 -2.78 1.49 19.75
N ASN A 496 -3.42 2.65 19.65
CA ASN A 496 -3.54 3.39 18.40
C ASN A 496 -2.92 4.78 18.52
N PHE A 497 -2.21 5.20 17.47
CA PHE A 497 -1.57 6.51 17.40
C PHE A 497 -2.55 7.69 17.63
N ILE A 498 -3.80 7.52 17.21
CA ILE A 498 -4.87 8.53 17.37
C ILE A 498 -5.19 8.86 18.84
N GLU A 499 -4.81 8.00 19.79
CA GLU A 499 -5.05 8.23 21.22
C GLU A 499 -4.36 9.50 21.75
N ARG A 500 -3.33 9.97 21.04
CA ARG A 500 -2.54 11.14 21.42
C ARG A 500 -3.33 12.43 21.40
N VAL A 501 -4.38 12.55 20.59
CA VAL A 501 -5.19 13.77 20.49
C VAL A 501 -6.66 13.42 20.72
N LYS A 502 -7.27 14.09 21.68
CA LYS A 502 -8.71 14.11 21.88
C LYS A 502 -9.27 15.50 21.73
N ILE A 503 -10.47 15.57 21.18
CA ILE A 503 -11.27 16.80 21.11
C ILE A 503 -12.64 16.47 21.70
N ASN A 504 -13.02 17.22 22.74
CA ASN A 504 -14.26 17.02 23.49
C ASN A 504 -14.45 15.58 24.00
N GLY A 505 -13.36 14.95 24.45
CA GLY A 505 -13.34 13.57 24.95
C GLY A 505 -13.36 12.48 23.85
N SER A 506 -13.45 12.84 22.57
CA SER A 506 -13.49 11.93 21.44
C SER A 506 -12.16 11.88 20.65
N TYR A 507 -11.82 10.72 20.11
CA TYR A 507 -10.66 10.55 19.24
C TYR A 507 -10.97 11.00 17.81
N LEU A 508 -9.96 11.55 17.12
CA LEU A 508 -10.08 11.98 15.73
C LEU A 508 -9.87 10.81 14.75
N THR A 509 -10.35 10.99 13.52
CA THR A 509 -10.21 10.00 12.45
C THR A 509 -8.81 10.03 11.81
N GLU A 510 -8.39 8.90 11.23
CA GLU A 510 -7.10 8.81 10.53
C GLU A 510 -6.99 9.82 9.36
N ILE A 511 -8.10 10.11 8.68
CA ILE A 511 -8.16 11.07 7.57
C ILE A 511 -7.80 12.48 8.05
N GLN A 512 -8.30 12.88 9.23
CA GLN A 512 -7.98 14.19 9.82
C GLN A 512 -6.49 14.29 10.14
N TYR A 513 -5.89 13.22 10.71
CA TYR A 513 -4.45 13.17 10.94
C TYR A 513 -3.65 13.27 9.63
N VAL A 514 -4.01 12.51 8.60
CA VAL A 514 -3.34 12.57 7.29
C VAL A 514 -3.39 13.97 6.70
N SER A 515 -4.53 14.65 6.80
CA SER A 515 -4.66 16.04 6.33
C SER A 515 -3.72 17.00 7.08
N ALA A 516 -3.58 16.83 8.40
CA ALA A 516 -2.67 17.63 9.21
C ALA A 516 -1.19 17.32 8.88
N PHE A 517 -0.84 16.05 8.65
CA PHE A 517 0.50 15.65 8.25
C PHE A 517 0.91 16.27 6.90
N ILE A 518 0.02 16.25 5.91
CA ILE A 518 0.25 16.85 4.60
C ILE A 518 0.50 18.37 4.74
N ASN A 519 -0.32 19.05 5.54
CA ASN A 519 -0.16 20.49 5.76
C ASN A 519 1.18 20.83 6.42
N ILE A 520 1.58 20.08 7.45
CA ILE A 520 2.87 20.30 8.11
C ILE A 520 4.03 20.01 7.16
N ASP A 521 3.99 18.90 6.42
CA ASP A 521 5.04 18.54 5.48
C ASP A 521 5.19 19.57 4.34
N SER A 522 4.08 20.22 3.93
CA SER A 522 4.12 21.28 2.92
C SER A 522 4.83 22.56 3.40
N VAL A 523 4.77 22.86 4.70
CA VAL A 523 5.36 24.08 5.30
C VAL A 523 6.75 23.81 5.88
N LYS A 524 7.05 22.55 6.23
CA LYS A 524 8.31 22.12 6.84
C LYS A 524 9.53 22.48 5.99
N SER A 525 9.43 22.56 4.67
CA SER A 525 10.55 22.94 3.76
C SER A 525 11.85 22.17 4.10
N ASP A 526 13.02 22.84 4.14
CA ASP A 526 14.33 22.24 4.45
C ASP A 526 14.55 21.95 5.95
N TYR A 527 13.61 22.29 6.83
CA TYR A 527 13.77 22.04 8.26
C TYR A 527 13.59 20.55 8.58
N SER A 528 14.60 19.93 9.16
CA SER A 528 14.47 18.60 9.77
C SER A 528 13.71 18.71 11.09
N LEU A 529 12.57 18.02 11.17
CA LEU A 529 11.78 17.86 12.40
C LEU A 529 11.98 16.46 12.94
N SER A 530 12.10 16.35 14.27
CA SER A 530 12.03 15.09 14.99
C SER A 530 10.59 14.54 15.03
N TYR A 531 10.47 13.26 15.38
CA TYR A 531 9.18 12.59 15.59
C TYR A 531 8.26 13.39 16.52
N PHE A 532 8.75 13.83 17.68
CA PHE A 532 7.92 14.51 18.68
C PHE A 532 7.55 15.95 18.28
N GLU A 533 8.45 16.67 17.60
CA GLU A 533 8.13 18.01 17.09
C GLU A 533 7.03 17.95 16.03
N PHE A 534 7.12 17.00 15.09
CA PHE A 534 6.12 16.84 14.04
C PHE A 534 4.74 16.50 14.63
N ILE A 535 4.68 15.60 15.61
CA ILE A 535 3.42 15.19 16.25
C ILE A 535 2.82 16.34 17.07
N THR A 536 3.65 17.12 17.75
CA THR A 536 3.17 18.26 18.52
C THR A 536 2.57 19.33 17.61
N LEU A 537 3.21 19.65 16.48
CA LEU A 537 2.63 20.52 15.46
C LEU A 537 1.31 19.96 14.91
N THR A 538 1.23 18.63 14.73
CA THR A 538 0.01 17.96 14.27
C THR A 538 -1.13 18.17 15.27
N ALA A 539 -0.88 17.96 16.56
CA ALA A 539 -1.88 18.17 17.61
C ALA A 539 -2.39 19.62 17.62
N LEU A 540 -1.48 20.60 17.57
CA LEU A 540 -1.85 22.02 17.54
C LEU A 540 -2.63 22.40 16.27
N LEU A 541 -2.25 21.86 15.12
CA LEU A 541 -2.96 22.11 13.86
C LEU A 541 -4.36 21.49 13.87
N LEU A 542 -4.53 20.31 14.48
CA LEU A 542 -5.85 19.70 14.67
C LEU A 542 -6.69 20.53 15.63
N PHE A 543 -6.14 21.01 16.75
CA PHE A 543 -6.85 21.89 17.68
C PHE A 543 -7.31 23.19 17.03
N LYS A 544 -6.50 23.77 16.13
CA LYS A 544 -6.85 24.99 15.40
C LYS A 544 -8.13 24.88 14.57
N GLN A 545 -8.51 23.67 14.14
CA GLN A 545 -9.73 23.45 13.36
C GLN A 545 -10.99 23.57 14.21
N TYR A 546 -10.86 23.61 15.54
CA TYR A 546 -11.96 23.64 16.49
C TYR A 546 -11.89 24.90 17.37
N SER A 547 -13.04 25.45 17.71
CA SER A 547 -13.15 26.57 18.65
C SER A 547 -13.07 26.05 20.10
N LEU A 548 -11.86 25.75 20.55
CA LEU A 548 -11.60 25.18 21.88
C LEU A 548 -11.42 26.29 22.92
N ASP A 549 -12.10 26.14 24.06
CA ASP A 549 -11.95 27.04 25.21
C ASP A 549 -10.65 26.74 25.97
N VAL A 550 -10.32 25.45 26.11
CA VAL A 550 -9.17 24.98 26.90
C VAL A 550 -8.38 23.93 26.13
N ILE A 551 -7.04 24.04 26.16
CA ILE A 551 -6.13 23.05 25.60
C ILE A 551 -5.18 22.55 26.69
N ILE A 552 -5.10 21.23 26.83
CA ILE A 552 -4.28 20.54 27.82
C ILE A 552 -3.14 19.83 27.09
N LEU A 553 -1.90 20.21 27.41
CA LEU A 553 -0.68 19.69 26.78
C LEU A 553 0.14 18.89 27.81
N GLU A 554 0.24 17.57 27.60
CA GLU A 554 1.21 16.73 28.29
C GLU A 554 2.60 16.92 27.68
N VAL A 555 3.58 17.27 28.51
CA VAL A 555 4.99 17.33 28.12
C VAL A 555 5.51 15.92 27.83
N GLY A 556 6.15 15.71 26.68
CA GLY A 556 6.69 14.41 26.29
C GLY A 556 7.92 14.02 27.13
N LEU A 557 8.98 14.83 27.07
CA LEU A 557 10.22 14.58 27.80
C LEU A 557 10.82 15.87 28.35
N GLY A 558 11.22 15.86 29.63
CA GLY A 558 11.82 17.03 30.27
C GLY A 558 10.80 18.15 30.44
N GLY A 559 10.93 19.20 29.62
CA GLY A 559 10.08 20.40 29.64
C GLY A 559 10.68 21.54 28.80
N ARG A 560 11.84 22.07 29.22
CA ARG A 560 12.50 23.23 28.63
C ARG A 560 12.67 23.16 27.11
N LEU A 561 13.07 22.00 26.61
CA LEU A 561 13.32 21.73 25.19
C LEU A 561 12.27 20.82 24.55
N ASP A 562 11.15 20.58 25.23
CA ASP A 562 10.05 19.79 24.68
C ASP A 562 9.27 20.61 23.64
N ALA A 563 8.81 19.98 22.57
CA ALA A 563 8.09 20.66 21.49
C ALA A 563 6.79 21.33 21.98
N THR A 564 6.17 20.83 23.06
CA THR A 564 4.99 21.47 23.66
C THR A 564 5.31 22.85 24.26
N ASN A 565 6.57 23.09 24.60
CA ASN A 565 7.04 24.32 25.23
C ASN A 565 7.16 25.50 24.26
N ILE A 566 6.80 25.34 22.98
CA ILE A 566 6.64 26.48 22.05
C ILE A 566 5.40 27.33 22.37
N ILE A 567 4.44 26.76 23.11
CA ILE A 567 3.21 27.45 23.52
C ILE A 567 3.41 28.12 24.87
N ASP A 568 2.97 29.36 24.99
CA ASP A 568 2.97 30.09 26.25
C ASP A 568 1.75 29.72 27.10
N SER A 569 1.94 28.74 27.99
CA SER A 569 0.87 28.26 28.86
C SER A 569 0.37 29.30 29.85
N ASN A 570 -0.94 29.27 30.14
CA ASN A 570 -1.54 30.12 31.16
C ASN A 570 -1.25 29.58 32.56
N ILE A 571 -1.29 28.26 32.72
CA ILE A 571 -0.87 27.55 33.94
C ILE A 571 0.01 26.38 33.57
N SER A 572 1.12 26.26 34.28
CA SER A 572 2.02 25.11 34.19
C SER A 572 1.89 24.23 35.44
N LEU A 573 2.06 22.92 35.27
CA LEU A 573 1.97 21.95 36.36
C LEU A 573 3.22 21.07 36.37
N ILE A 574 3.76 20.80 37.55
CA ILE A 574 4.78 19.77 37.75
C ILE A 574 4.20 18.73 38.70
N THR A 575 3.94 17.51 38.20
CA THR A 575 3.27 16.49 39.00
C THR A 575 4.17 15.92 40.10
N ASN A 576 5.38 15.50 39.76
CA ASN A 576 6.43 15.02 40.66
C ASN A 576 7.80 15.02 39.96
N ILE A 577 8.86 14.88 40.76
CA ILE A 577 10.25 14.76 40.33
C ILE A 577 10.84 13.43 40.79
N GLY A 578 10.90 12.47 39.87
CA GLY A 578 11.58 11.18 40.04
C GLY A 578 12.70 10.98 39.02
N LEU A 579 13.61 10.05 39.32
CA LEU A 579 14.68 9.62 38.40
C LEU A 579 14.07 8.80 37.26
N ASP A 580 14.07 9.36 36.06
CA ASP A 580 13.73 8.68 34.81
C ASP A 580 14.43 9.41 33.65
N HIS A 581 14.80 8.67 32.60
CA HIS A 581 15.54 9.20 31.44
C HIS A 581 16.83 9.96 31.83
N THR A 582 17.61 9.40 32.76
CA THR A 582 18.82 10.02 33.32
C THR A 582 19.91 10.31 32.28
N SER A 583 19.93 9.57 31.17
CA SER A 583 20.84 9.81 30.05
C SER A 583 20.60 11.13 29.31
N ILE A 584 19.39 11.70 29.41
CA ILE A 584 19.00 12.93 28.70
C ILE A 584 18.79 14.09 29.67
N LEU A 585 18.15 13.84 30.82
CA LEU A 585 17.73 14.88 31.76
C LEU A 585 18.74 15.13 32.90
N GLY A 586 19.78 14.29 32.99
CA GLY A 586 20.76 14.30 34.07
C GLY A 586 20.49 13.23 35.14
N SER A 587 21.51 12.95 35.96
CA SER A 587 21.52 11.82 36.90
C SER A 587 20.92 12.11 38.27
N ASN A 588 20.43 13.33 38.53
CA ASN A 588 19.94 13.74 39.85
C ASN A 588 18.63 14.53 39.79
N ARG A 589 17.91 14.60 40.91
CA ARG A 589 16.61 15.31 40.99
C ARG A 589 16.74 16.80 40.65
N PHE A 590 17.88 17.42 40.94
CA PHE A 590 18.13 18.84 40.67
C PHE A 590 18.11 19.15 39.16
N SER A 591 18.87 18.41 38.36
CA SER A 591 18.94 18.56 36.89
C SER A 591 17.59 18.26 36.23
N ILE A 592 16.94 17.16 36.63
CA ILE A 592 15.61 16.78 36.12
C ILE A 592 14.56 17.86 36.43
N ALA A 593 14.57 18.41 37.64
CA ALA A 593 13.67 19.48 38.03
C ALA A 593 13.92 20.77 37.26
N ARG A 594 15.19 21.12 36.98
CA ARG A 594 15.55 22.28 36.14
C ARG A 594 14.97 22.17 34.73
N GLU A 595 15.12 21.00 34.10
CA GLU A 595 14.57 20.75 32.76
C GLU A 595 13.03 20.82 32.76
N LYS A 596 12.37 20.27 33.78
CA LYS A 596 10.90 20.31 33.90
C LYS A 596 10.38 21.73 34.17
N ALA A 597 11.08 22.51 34.99
CA ALA A 597 10.74 23.89 35.31
C ALA A 597 10.86 24.84 34.10
N GLY A 598 11.49 24.41 33.00
CA GLY A 598 11.54 25.20 31.76
C GLY A 598 10.19 25.47 31.08
N ILE A 599 9.10 24.84 31.54
CA ILE A 599 7.73 25.15 31.09
C ILE A 599 7.12 26.38 31.77
N PHE A 600 7.81 26.96 32.75
CA PHE A 600 7.35 28.14 33.47
C PHE A 600 7.25 29.36 32.57
N ARG A 601 6.35 30.29 32.92
CA ARG A 601 6.04 31.49 32.14
C ARG A 601 5.93 32.71 33.03
N ARG A 602 6.44 33.83 32.51
CA ARG A 602 6.49 35.09 33.24
C ARG A 602 5.12 35.56 33.68
N ASN A 603 5.01 35.91 34.96
CA ASN A 603 3.76 36.36 35.60
C ASN A 603 2.60 35.36 35.47
N LYS A 604 2.89 34.07 35.24
CA LYS A 604 1.90 32.98 35.24
C LYS A 604 2.06 32.11 36.47
N ILE A 605 1.08 31.26 36.72
CA ILE A 605 1.05 30.36 37.88
C ILE A 605 1.66 29.02 37.49
N ALA A 606 2.48 28.48 38.39
CA ALA A 606 2.99 27.11 38.30
C ALA A 606 2.57 26.32 39.54
N VAL A 607 1.80 25.26 39.33
CA VAL A 607 1.32 24.37 40.40
C VAL A 607 2.27 23.19 40.57
N ILE A 608 2.81 23.04 41.78
CA ILE A 608 3.82 22.03 42.09
C ILE A 608 3.23 20.96 43.00
N GLY A 609 3.08 19.76 42.46
CA GLY A 609 2.60 18.56 43.17
C GLY A 609 3.70 17.75 43.88
N GLU A 610 4.96 18.14 43.69
CA GLU A 610 6.10 17.55 44.38
C GLU A 610 6.16 18.07 45.83
N LYS A 611 6.10 17.16 46.80
CA LYS A 611 6.10 17.49 48.23
C LYS A 611 7.44 18.10 48.67
N ASN A 612 8.53 17.58 48.12
CA ASN A 612 9.89 18.04 48.42
C ASN A 612 10.55 18.54 47.12
N PRO A 613 10.18 19.75 46.65
CA PRO A 613 10.66 20.29 45.38
C PRO A 613 12.16 20.66 45.48
N PRO A 614 13.00 20.23 44.52
CA PRO A 614 14.42 20.62 44.49
C PRO A 614 14.61 22.14 44.29
N ASP A 615 15.73 22.67 44.77
CA ASP A 615 16.07 24.10 44.68
C ASP A 615 16.03 24.68 43.26
N SER A 616 16.31 23.84 42.25
CA SER A 616 16.24 24.25 40.84
C SER A 616 14.85 24.72 40.42
N ILE A 617 13.76 24.23 41.02
CA ILE A 617 12.40 24.72 40.76
C ILE A 617 12.28 26.18 41.19
N TYR A 618 12.78 26.52 42.38
CA TYR A 618 12.76 27.88 42.90
C TYR A 618 13.64 28.81 42.06
N GLN A 619 14.83 28.36 41.68
CA GLN A 619 15.75 29.13 40.83
C GLN A 619 15.13 29.45 39.47
N GLU A 620 14.52 28.47 38.78
CA GLU A 620 13.90 28.69 37.48
C GLU A 620 12.62 29.54 37.59
N ALA A 621 11.87 29.42 38.69
CA ALA A 621 10.72 30.30 38.96
C ALA A 621 11.14 31.75 39.18
N GLN A 622 12.25 32.00 39.89
CA GLN A 622 12.80 33.35 40.08
C GLN A 622 13.26 33.96 38.75
N LYS A 623 14.02 33.19 37.94
CA LYS A 623 14.48 33.63 36.61
C LYS A 623 13.32 34.00 35.70
N SER A 624 12.28 33.17 35.67
CA SER A 624 11.09 33.40 34.84
C SER A 624 10.10 34.39 35.45
N LYS A 625 10.24 34.78 36.73
CA LYS A 625 9.24 35.52 37.51
C LYS A 625 7.86 34.83 37.51
N THR A 626 7.87 33.53 37.76
CA THR A 626 6.67 32.68 37.81
C THR A 626 6.16 32.57 39.25
N ILE A 627 4.84 32.57 39.42
CA ILE A 627 4.20 32.48 40.74
C ILE A 627 4.04 31.00 41.08
N LEU A 628 4.89 30.50 41.99
CA LEU A 628 4.81 29.11 42.46
C LEU A 628 3.64 28.91 43.44
N LYS A 629 2.93 27.79 43.27
CA LYS A 629 1.90 27.29 44.18
C LYS A 629 2.19 25.84 44.55
N ILE A 630 2.77 25.64 45.73
CA ILE A 630 3.40 24.38 46.13
C ILE A 630 2.49 23.60 47.08
N VAL A 631 2.39 22.29 46.85
CA VAL A 631 1.68 21.37 47.76
C VAL A 631 2.28 21.42 49.16
N ASN A 632 1.43 21.31 50.19
CA ASN A 632 1.77 21.46 51.62
C ASN A 632 2.28 22.85 52.05
N LYS A 633 2.29 23.84 51.13
CA LYS A 633 2.61 25.23 51.45
C LYS A 633 1.46 26.18 51.08
N ASP A 634 1.02 26.15 49.83
CA ASP A 634 -0.05 27.01 49.30
C ASP A 634 -1.41 26.28 49.21
N TRP A 635 -1.38 24.96 49.11
CA TRP A 635 -2.56 24.09 49.05
C TRP A 635 -2.20 22.72 49.63
N TYR A 636 -3.17 22.04 50.25
CA TYR A 636 -2.95 20.72 50.83
C TYR A 636 -4.14 19.81 50.60
N TRP A 637 -3.90 18.50 50.65
CA TRP A 637 -4.94 17.49 50.56
C TRP A 637 -4.71 16.41 51.61
N GLU A 638 -5.81 15.81 52.07
CA GLU A 638 -5.79 14.79 53.10
C GLU A 638 -6.79 13.68 52.75
N LYS A 639 -6.36 12.42 52.86
CA LYS A 639 -7.17 11.25 52.55
C LYS A 639 -7.70 10.62 53.83
N TYR A 640 -9.00 10.38 53.89
CA TYR A 640 -9.68 9.52 54.86
C TYR A 640 -10.05 8.18 54.20
N SER A 641 -10.73 7.27 54.92
CA SER A 641 -11.04 5.92 54.44
C SER A 641 -11.68 5.92 53.04
N ASN A 642 -12.85 6.56 52.90
CA ASN A 642 -13.64 6.58 51.67
C ASN A 642 -13.76 7.96 51.02
N THR A 643 -13.25 9.01 51.67
CA THR A 643 -13.32 10.38 51.18
C THR A 643 -11.97 11.08 51.35
N TRP A 644 -11.82 12.25 50.73
CA TRP A 644 -10.65 13.10 50.92
C TRP A 644 -11.04 14.58 50.87
N ASN A 645 -10.18 15.41 51.44
CA ASN A 645 -10.38 16.86 51.51
C ASN A 645 -9.29 17.57 50.72
N LEU A 646 -9.64 18.69 50.10
CA LEU A 646 -8.72 19.61 49.44
C LEU A 646 -8.90 21.00 50.07
N ILE A 647 -7.84 21.52 50.67
CA ILE A 647 -7.78 22.90 51.14
C ILE A 647 -6.87 23.68 50.19
N HIS A 648 -7.46 24.70 49.60
CA HIS A 648 -6.81 25.61 48.68
C HIS A 648 -7.02 27.04 49.19
N SER A 649 -6.11 27.95 48.84
CA SER A 649 -6.19 29.37 49.23
C SER A 649 -7.56 30.00 48.91
N ASN A 650 -8.11 29.68 47.73
CA ASN A 650 -9.41 30.21 47.27
C ASN A 650 -10.63 29.39 47.71
N ILE A 651 -10.49 28.11 48.07
CA ILE A 651 -11.64 27.22 48.32
C ILE A 651 -11.27 26.06 49.25
N LYS A 652 -12.21 25.67 50.10
CA LYS A 652 -12.10 24.45 50.93
C LYS A 652 -13.17 23.46 50.50
N LEU A 653 -12.75 22.27 50.11
CA LEU A 653 -13.62 21.18 49.68
C LEU A 653 -13.48 20.00 50.62
N TYR A 654 -14.62 19.59 51.20
CA TYR A 654 -14.71 18.48 52.12
C TYR A 654 -15.49 17.32 51.51
N ASN A 655 -15.17 16.10 51.94
CA ASN A 655 -15.87 14.87 51.56
C ASN A 655 -15.92 14.65 50.04
N LEU A 656 -14.78 14.83 49.36
CA LEU A 656 -14.63 14.45 47.97
C LEU A 656 -14.52 12.92 47.84
N PRO A 657 -15.11 12.32 46.80
CA PRO A 657 -14.97 10.89 46.56
C PRO A 657 -13.53 10.54 46.15
N VAL A 658 -13.04 9.36 46.52
CA VAL A 658 -11.70 8.91 46.11
C VAL A 658 -11.71 8.54 44.62
N PRO A 659 -10.85 9.18 43.78
CA PRO A 659 -10.79 8.87 42.36
C PRO A 659 -10.19 7.48 42.08
N GLN A 660 -10.46 6.96 40.90
CA GLN A 660 -9.83 5.72 40.42
C GLN A 660 -8.37 5.92 40.00
N ILE A 661 -8.03 7.13 39.54
CA ILE A 661 -6.65 7.55 39.28
C ILE A 661 -5.90 7.87 40.59
N PRO A 662 -4.56 8.02 40.57
CA PRO A 662 -3.83 8.39 41.78
C PRO A 662 -4.30 9.72 42.37
N LEU A 663 -4.73 9.68 43.63
CA LEU A 663 -5.27 10.82 44.37
C LEU A 663 -4.38 12.08 44.36
N PRO A 664 -3.02 11.99 44.47
CA PRO A 664 -2.18 13.18 44.33
C PRO A 664 -2.38 13.90 42.99
N ASN A 665 -2.56 13.15 41.89
CA ASN A 665 -2.73 13.72 40.55
C ASN A 665 -4.09 14.40 40.41
N ALA A 666 -5.13 13.84 41.04
CA ALA A 666 -6.43 14.49 41.10
C ALA A 666 -6.40 15.81 41.90
N ALA A 667 -5.67 15.82 43.03
CA ALA A 667 -5.49 17.02 43.84
C ALA A 667 -4.72 18.12 43.10
N ILE A 668 -3.70 17.75 42.31
CA ILE A 668 -2.92 18.66 41.44
C ILE A 668 -3.80 19.26 40.33
N ALA A 669 -4.62 18.43 39.66
CA ALA A 669 -5.55 18.90 38.64
C ALA A 669 -6.57 19.89 39.21
N LEU A 670 -7.18 19.55 40.37
CA LEU A 670 -8.15 20.41 41.02
C LEU A 670 -7.54 21.74 41.50
N SER A 671 -6.33 21.72 42.08
CA SER A 671 -5.67 22.96 42.48
C SER A 671 -5.34 23.85 41.28
N ALA A 672 -4.90 23.28 40.16
CA ALA A 672 -4.70 24.03 38.92
C ALA A 672 -5.99 24.63 38.35
N LEU A 673 -7.10 23.91 38.42
CA LEU A 673 -8.42 24.42 38.02
C LEU A 673 -8.85 25.62 38.88
N PHE A 674 -8.61 25.58 40.19
CA PHE A 674 -8.97 26.69 41.06
C PHE A 674 -8.07 27.92 40.90
N TYR A 675 -6.82 27.73 40.46
CA TYR A 675 -5.95 28.85 40.08
C TYR A 675 -6.24 29.40 38.67
N SER A 676 -6.93 28.66 37.79
CA SER A 676 -7.29 29.14 36.45
C SER A 676 -8.50 30.07 36.43
N ASN A 677 -9.26 30.14 37.52
CA ASN A 677 -10.55 30.83 37.62
C ASN A 677 -11.63 30.32 36.64
N LEU A 678 -11.45 29.13 36.05
CA LEU A 678 -12.49 28.46 35.28
C LEU A 678 -13.61 27.99 36.21
N LYS A 679 -14.87 28.15 35.80
CA LYS A 679 -16.02 27.91 36.66
C LYS A 679 -16.44 26.44 36.61
N ILE A 680 -16.66 25.83 37.77
CA ILE A 680 -17.23 24.48 37.89
C ILE A 680 -18.16 24.40 39.10
N ASN A 681 -19.31 23.75 38.93
CA ASN A 681 -20.23 23.48 40.04
C ASN A 681 -19.69 22.34 40.93
N LYS A 682 -19.96 22.39 42.24
CA LYS A 682 -19.53 21.40 43.22
C LYS A 682 -20.08 20.00 42.93
N GLU A 683 -21.33 19.88 42.48
CA GLU A 683 -21.94 18.59 42.14
C GLU A 683 -21.27 17.96 40.93
N THR A 684 -21.11 18.75 39.85
CA THR A 684 -20.37 18.37 38.65
C THR A 684 -18.97 17.89 38.99
N LEU A 685 -18.24 18.65 39.82
CA LEU A 685 -16.90 18.30 40.28
C LEU A 685 -16.85 16.93 40.97
N LYS A 686 -17.78 16.64 41.89
CA LYS A 686 -17.83 15.33 42.58
C LYS A 686 -18.10 14.19 41.60
N ASN A 687 -19.00 14.41 40.65
CA ASN A 687 -19.32 13.42 39.61
C ASN A 687 -18.13 13.16 38.68
N SER A 688 -17.40 14.21 38.27
CA SER A 688 -16.19 14.08 37.44
C SER A 688 -15.10 13.24 38.11
N ILE A 689 -14.89 13.42 39.41
CA ILE A 689 -13.90 12.64 40.19
C ILE A 689 -14.20 11.13 40.17
N LEU A 690 -15.48 10.74 40.17
CA LEU A 690 -15.89 9.34 40.11
C LEU A 690 -15.76 8.73 38.71
N LYS A 691 -16.04 9.53 37.67
CA LYS A 691 -16.01 9.09 36.26
C LYS A 691 -14.60 8.91 35.70
N VAL A 692 -13.63 9.70 36.17
CA VAL A 692 -12.29 9.73 35.57
C VAL A 692 -11.61 8.36 35.60
N GLN A 693 -11.19 7.90 34.43
CA GLN A 693 -10.43 6.68 34.25
C GLN A 693 -9.37 6.90 33.17
N LEU A 694 -8.23 6.23 33.30
CA LEU A 694 -7.21 6.18 32.26
C LEU A 694 -6.77 4.74 32.06
N GLN A 695 -6.77 4.29 30.81
CA GLN A 695 -6.39 2.91 30.48
C GLN A 695 -4.96 2.61 30.92
N GLY A 696 -4.75 1.39 31.44
CA GLY A 696 -3.44 0.95 31.93
C GLY A 696 -2.92 1.67 33.18
N ARG A 697 -3.76 2.40 33.93
CA ARG A 697 -3.40 3.01 35.22
C ARG A 697 -4.23 2.39 36.33
N PHE A 698 -3.69 1.35 36.96
CA PHE A 698 -4.38 0.49 37.93
C PHE A 698 -5.80 0.10 37.48
N GLN A 699 -5.93 -0.26 36.19
CA GLN A 699 -7.21 -0.52 35.56
C GLN A 699 -7.66 -1.95 35.84
N ILE A 700 -8.83 -2.11 36.45
CA ILE A 700 -9.44 -3.42 36.66
C ILE A 700 -10.32 -3.74 35.44
N ILE A 701 -9.97 -4.80 34.70
CA ILE A 701 -10.74 -5.22 33.50
C ILE A 701 -11.62 -6.44 33.76
N SER A 702 -11.41 -7.14 34.87
CA SER A 702 -12.17 -8.32 35.30
C SER A 702 -12.10 -8.42 36.82
N TYR A 703 -13.17 -8.90 37.45
CA TYR A 703 -13.24 -9.09 38.91
C TYR A 703 -13.05 -10.55 39.35
N PHE A 704 -13.35 -11.54 38.49
CA PHE A 704 -13.27 -12.97 38.81
C PHE A 704 -12.69 -13.81 37.65
N PRO A 705 -11.38 -14.15 37.64
CA PRO A 705 -10.32 -13.63 38.50
C PRO A 705 -10.13 -12.12 38.32
N ARG A 706 -9.54 -11.46 39.34
CA ARG A 706 -9.30 -10.02 39.29
C ARG A 706 -8.12 -9.73 38.39
N ILE A 707 -8.32 -9.04 37.27
CA ILE A 707 -7.24 -8.70 36.32
C ILE A 707 -6.99 -7.19 36.38
N ILE A 708 -5.77 -6.82 36.77
CA ILE A 708 -5.32 -5.44 36.97
C ILE A 708 -4.23 -5.11 35.94
N LEU A 709 -4.42 -4.04 35.19
CA LEU A 709 -3.46 -3.53 34.22
C LEU A 709 -2.79 -2.26 34.75
N ASP A 710 -1.47 -2.23 34.80
CA ASP A 710 -0.71 -1.03 35.17
C ASP A 710 0.57 -0.87 34.36
N VAL A 711 0.81 0.31 33.78
CA VAL A 711 2.01 0.59 32.97
C VAL A 711 3.25 0.97 33.78
N ALA A 712 3.30 0.68 35.08
CA ALA A 712 4.46 0.93 35.94
C ALA A 712 5.74 0.34 35.35
N HIS A 713 6.75 1.20 35.17
CA HIS A 713 8.01 0.88 34.49
C HIS A 713 9.22 1.62 35.10
N ASN A 714 9.08 2.14 36.33
CA ASN A 714 10.15 2.75 37.11
C ASN A 714 9.90 2.53 38.61
N SER A 715 10.91 2.73 39.45
CA SER A 715 10.87 2.49 40.90
C SER A 715 9.71 3.20 41.61
N ASN A 716 9.48 4.48 41.30
CA ASN A 716 8.41 5.25 41.94
C ASN A 716 7.01 4.70 41.57
N ALA A 717 6.82 4.26 40.33
CA ALA A 717 5.55 3.68 39.89
C ALA A 717 5.33 2.28 40.46
N SER A 718 6.37 1.44 40.55
CA SER A 718 6.26 0.11 41.16
C SER A 718 5.99 0.17 42.67
N LEU A 719 6.59 1.13 43.39
CA LEU A 719 6.27 1.40 44.80
C LEU A 719 4.81 1.81 45.00
N TYR A 720 4.28 2.67 44.12
CA TYR A 720 2.88 3.05 44.14
C TYR A 720 1.97 1.84 43.87
N LEU A 721 2.32 1.02 42.88
CA LEU A 721 1.59 -0.18 42.52
C LEU A 721 1.54 -1.20 43.68
N ALA A 722 2.68 -1.43 44.33
CA ALA A 722 2.79 -2.30 45.50
C ALA A 722 1.87 -1.83 46.65
N LYS A 723 1.87 -0.51 46.95
CA LYS A 723 0.99 0.07 47.98
C LYS A 723 -0.50 -0.07 47.64
N LYS A 724 -0.86 -0.04 46.35
CA LYS A 724 -2.26 -0.22 45.93
C LYS A 724 -2.69 -1.67 46.01
N ILE A 725 -1.79 -2.61 45.74
CA ILE A 725 -2.03 -4.04 45.94
C ILE A 725 -2.25 -4.34 47.44
N ASP A 726 -1.49 -3.70 48.34
CA ASP A 726 -1.67 -3.86 49.79
C ASP A 726 -3.02 -3.39 50.32
N GLN A 727 -3.71 -2.53 49.56
CA GLN A 727 -5.05 -2.04 49.90
C GLN A 727 -6.17 -2.96 49.39
N ILE A 728 -5.84 -3.97 48.61
CA ILE A 728 -6.80 -4.92 48.06
C ILE A 728 -6.88 -6.13 48.99
N ASP A 729 -8.09 -6.56 49.33
CA ASP A 729 -8.29 -7.84 50.01
C ASP A 729 -7.88 -9.00 49.08
N THR A 730 -6.86 -9.75 49.49
CA THR A 730 -6.25 -10.85 48.76
C THR A 730 -6.63 -12.18 49.39
N GLN A 731 -7.73 -12.78 48.94
CA GLN A 731 -8.15 -14.14 49.35
C GLN A 731 -7.52 -15.26 48.49
N GLY A 732 -6.82 -14.91 47.41
CA GLY A 732 -6.16 -15.83 46.48
C GLY A 732 -4.72 -15.40 46.17
N LYS A 733 -4.10 -16.10 45.22
CA LYS A 733 -2.70 -15.87 44.83
C LYS A 733 -2.59 -14.71 43.83
N ILE A 734 -1.47 -13.99 43.89
CA ILE A 734 -1.14 -12.93 42.93
C ILE A 734 -0.19 -13.47 41.86
N TYR A 735 -0.63 -13.50 40.62
CA TYR A 735 0.16 -13.86 39.46
C TYR A 735 0.54 -12.61 38.68
N SER A 736 1.78 -12.51 38.20
CA SER A 736 2.18 -11.39 37.33
C SER A 736 2.36 -11.83 35.88
N ILE A 737 1.94 -10.98 34.93
CA ILE A 737 2.41 -11.01 33.56
C ILE A 737 3.32 -9.80 33.38
N PHE A 738 4.60 -10.05 33.18
CA PHE A 738 5.63 -9.03 33.23
C PHE A 738 6.45 -8.99 31.94
N GLY A 739 6.63 -7.79 31.41
CA GLY A 739 7.52 -7.50 30.30
C GLY A 739 8.08 -6.09 30.45
N VAL A 740 9.37 -5.91 30.19
CA VAL A 740 10.07 -4.64 30.45
C VAL A 740 11.13 -4.36 29.38
N CYS A 741 11.41 -3.08 29.14
CA CYS A 741 12.48 -2.66 28.24
C CYS A 741 13.84 -2.64 28.96
N LYS A 742 14.91 -2.94 28.21
CA LYS A 742 16.30 -3.10 28.71
C LYS A 742 16.94 -1.81 29.22
N ASP A 743 16.41 -0.64 28.84
CA ASP A 743 16.89 0.68 29.23
C ASP A 743 16.38 1.14 30.60
N LYS A 744 15.53 0.34 31.26
CA LYS A 744 14.98 0.64 32.59
C LYS A 744 15.74 -0.08 33.69
N ASP A 745 15.69 0.49 34.90
CA ASP A 745 16.22 -0.17 36.10
C ASP A 745 15.26 -1.29 36.56
N ILE A 746 15.46 -2.47 36.00
CA ILE A 746 14.62 -3.66 36.19
C ILE A 746 14.58 -4.08 37.67
N LEU A 747 15.72 -4.02 38.36
CA LEU A 747 15.82 -4.40 39.78
C LEU A 747 14.91 -3.54 40.65
N SER A 748 14.95 -2.21 40.43
CA SER A 748 14.11 -1.26 41.18
C SER A 748 12.60 -1.42 40.91
N ILE A 749 12.23 -1.93 39.74
CA ILE A 749 10.83 -2.18 39.36
C ILE A 749 10.30 -3.43 40.07
N ILE A 750 11.11 -4.49 40.15
CA ILE A 750 10.71 -5.79 40.68
C ILE A 750 10.73 -5.79 42.22
N ALA A 751 11.71 -5.15 42.85
CA ALA A 751 11.93 -5.24 44.30
C ALA A 751 10.67 -4.97 45.15
N PRO A 752 9.84 -3.93 44.87
CA PRO A 752 8.62 -3.66 45.67
C PRO A 752 7.52 -4.73 45.55
N LEU A 753 7.54 -5.55 44.51
CA LEU A 753 6.51 -6.53 44.18
C LEU A 753 6.97 -7.98 44.36
N LYS A 754 8.27 -8.19 44.58
CA LYS A 754 8.92 -9.51 44.65
C LYS A 754 8.23 -10.46 45.64
N ASP A 755 7.97 -9.97 46.86
CA ASP A 755 7.41 -10.79 47.94
C ASP A 755 5.88 -10.87 47.91
N LYS A 756 5.23 -10.07 47.05
CA LYS A 756 3.77 -10.03 46.90
C LYS A 756 3.29 -10.95 45.77
N VAL A 757 4.09 -11.13 44.73
CA VAL A 757 3.76 -11.96 43.57
C VAL A 757 4.13 -13.41 43.84
N TYR A 758 3.12 -14.29 43.81
CA TYR A 758 3.29 -15.74 44.00
C TYR A 758 4.03 -16.40 42.83
N SER A 759 3.72 -16.03 41.60
CA SER A 759 4.39 -16.55 40.40
C SER A 759 4.48 -15.53 39.27
N TRP A 760 5.63 -15.52 38.60
CA TRP A 760 5.99 -14.56 37.55
C TRP A 760 5.91 -15.20 36.17
N TYR A 761 5.08 -14.64 35.29
CA TYR A 761 4.97 -15.01 33.88
C TYR A 761 5.64 -13.92 33.05
N VAL A 762 6.90 -14.16 32.72
CA VAL A 762 7.77 -13.18 32.09
C VAL A 762 7.79 -13.39 30.58
N SER A 763 7.66 -12.30 29.82
CA SER A 763 7.72 -12.39 28.37
C SER A 763 8.58 -11.33 27.70
N THR A 764 9.14 -11.70 26.55
CA THR A 764 9.79 -10.77 25.62
C THR A 764 8.76 -9.91 24.91
N LEU A 765 9.09 -8.63 24.72
CA LEU A 765 8.25 -7.66 24.01
C LEU A 765 8.63 -7.59 22.52
N PRO A 766 7.69 -7.23 21.63
CA PRO A 766 7.90 -7.12 20.17
C PRO A 766 8.70 -5.86 19.80
N THR A 767 9.80 -5.59 20.50
CA THR A 767 10.65 -4.42 20.26
C THR A 767 12.13 -4.77 20.47
N THR A 768 13.01 -4.10 19.73
CA THR A 768 14.48 -4.22 19.89
C THR A 768 15.00 -3.75 21.26
N ARG A 769 14.13 -3.07 22.03
CA ARG A 769 14.39 -2.60 23.39
C ARG A 769 13.94 -3.59 24.46
N THR A 770 13.39 -4.75 24.13
CA THR A 770 13.02 -5.75 25.16
C THR A 770 14.23 -6.16 26.01
N ALA A 771 14.02 -6.36 27.31
CA ALA A 771 15.00 -7.00 28.17
C ALA A 771 15.20 -8.46 27.76
N THR A 772 16.43 -8.96 27.86
CA THR A 772 16.75 -10.35 27.47
C THR A 772 16.37 -11.33 28.58
N ILE A 773 15.96 -12.55 28.19
CA ILE A 773 15.63 -13.62 29.15
C ILE A 773 16.81 -13.92 30.09
N LYS A 774 18.05 -13.86 29.60
CA LYS A 774 19.26 -14.05 30.42
C LYS A 774 19.37 -13.00 31.54
N GLN A 775 19.13 -11.73 31.25
CA GLN A 775 19.14 -10.65 32.25
C GLN A 775 18.05 -10.85 33.30
N LEU A 776 16.85 -11.26 32.87
CA LEU A 776 15.71 -11.45 33.77
C LEU A 776 15.86 -12.69 34.67
N LYS A 777 16.50 -13.76 34.19
CA LYS A 777 16.80 -14.98 34.97
C LYS A 777 17.69 -14.71 36.19
N ASN A 778 18.61 -13.74 36.11
CA ASN A 778 19.50 -13.43 37.22
C ASN A 778 18.83 -12.60 38.33
N ILE A 779 17.69 -11.97 38.03
CA ILE A 779 17.04 -11.00 38.93
C ILE A 779 15.81 -11.60 39.63
N LEU A 780 15.07 -12.48 38.93
CA LEU A 780 13.83 -13.08 39.42
C LEU A 780 14.06 -14.41 40.15
N PRO A 781 13.21 -14.76 41.13
CA PRO A 781 13.32 -16.04 41.83
C PRO A 781 13.07 -17.21 40.88
N ILE A 782 14.04 -18.12 40.75
CA ILE A 782 14.05 -19.18 39.74
C ILE A 782 12.88 -20.17 39.91
N HIS A 783 12.49 -20.49 41.14
CA HIS A 783 11.52 -21.55 41.43
C HIS A 783 10.06 -21.21 41.04
N ASN A 784 9.69 -19.93 40.91
CA ASN A 784 8.32 -19.49 40.60
C ASN A 784 8.26 -18.53 39.39
N THR A 785 9.21 -18.64 38.46
CA THR A 785 9.28 -17.78 37.26
C THR A 785 9.23 -18.60 35.98
N PHE A 786 8.25 -18.31 35.12
CA PHE A 786 8.06 -18.94 33.81
C PHE A 786 8.35 -17.94 32.69
N PHE A 787 9.12 -18.36 31.70
CA PHE A 787 9.55 -17.50 30.59
C PHE A 787 8.84 -17.87 29.29
N PHE A 788 8.36 -16.87 28.55
CA PHE A 788 7.62 -17.02 27.30
C PHE A 788 8.10 -16.03 26.22
N ASN A 789 7.95 -16.41 24.95
CA ASN A 789 8.32 -15.56 23.82
C ASN A 789 7.27 -14.48 23.46
N SER A 790 6.06 -14.57 24.01
CA SER A 790 5.00 -13.58 23.82
C SER A 790 4.05 -13.50 25.01
N ILE A 791 3.42 -12.33 25.20
CA ILE A 791 2.41 -12.11 26.24
C ILE A 791 1.20 -13.01 26.03
N TYR A 792 0.89 -13.33 24.77
CA TYR A 792 -0.15 -14.29 24.41
C TYR A 792 0.12 -15.69 24.99
N ASN A 793 1.35 -16.18 24.89
CA ASN A 793 1.72 -17.49 25.42
C ASN A 793 1.73 -17.49 26.96
N ALA A 794 2.23 -16.41 27.57
CA ALA A 794 2.17 -16.22 29.02
C ALA A 794 0.73 -16.25 29.54
N TRP A 795 -0.18 -15.49 28.91
CA TRP A 795 -1.61 -15.46 29.27
C TRP A 795 -2.29 -16.82 29.06
N ASN A 796 -2.04 -17.49 27.93
CA ASN A 796 -2.67 -18.77 27.63
C ASN A 796 -2.24 -19.92 28.56
N ASN A 797 -1.04 -19.84 29.12
CA ASN A 797 -0.60 -20.78 30.14
C ASN A 797 -1.24 -20.43 31.49
N LEU A 798 -1.14 -19.17 31.91
CA LEU A 798 -1.68 -18.70 33.19
C LEU A 798 -3.19 -18.93 33.32
N LYS A 799 -3.97 -18.65 32.27
CA LYS A 799 -5.45 -18.76 32.33
C LYS A 799 -5.96 -20.16 32.69
N LYS A 800 -5.17 -21.21 32.49
CA LYS A 800 -5.55 -22.60 32.77
C LYS A 800 -5.54 -22.94 34.26
N ILE A 801 -4.81 -22.18 35.07
CA ILE A 801 -4.61 -22.46 36.50
C ILE A 801 -5.28 -21.43 37.41
N LEU A 802 -5.85 -20.35 36.86
CA LEU A 802 -6.47 -19.29 37.64
C LEU A 802 -7.78 -19.75 38.28
N THR A 803 -7.94 -19.44 39.55
CA THR A 803 -9.20 -19.56 40.29
C THR A 803 -9.91 -18.19 40.37
N LYS A 804 -11.20 -18.18 40.70
CA LYS A 804 -11.98 -16.93 40.82
C LYS A 804 -11.44 -15.96 41.89
N LYS A 805 -10.67 -16.45 42.86
CA LYS A 805 -10.10 -15.65 43.97
C LYS A 805 -8.75 -15.03 43.64
N ASP A 806 -8.11 -15.45 42.54
CA ASP A 806 -6.77 -15.01 42.19
C ASP A 806 -6.74 -13.61 41.55
N ILE A 807 -5.58 -12.98 41.64
CA ILE A 807 -5.30 -11.68 41.03
C ILE A 807 -4.24 -11.84 39.94
N VAL A 808 -4.50 -11.31 38.76
CA VAL A 808 -3.53 -11.21 37.65
C VAL A 808 -3.10 -9.76 37.52
N LEU A 809 -1.82 -9.51 37.72
CA LEU A 809 -1.20 -8.19 37.57
C LEU A 809 -0.40 -8.13 36.27
N VAL A 810 -0.86 -7.35 35.30
CA VAL A 810 -0.16 -7.13 34.02
C VAL A 810 0.57 -5.80 34.07
N PHE A 811 1.91 -5.82 34.10
CA PHE A 811 2.71 -4.61 34.26
C PHE A 811 4.14 -4.69 33.70
N GLY A 812 4.87 -3.58 33.78
CA GLY A 812 6.30 -3.49 33.46
C GLY A 812 6.62 -2.58 32.27
N SER A 813 5.67 -2.39 31.34
CA SER A 813 5.79 -1.42 30.26
C SER A 813 4.42 -1.11 29.64
N PHE A 814 4.34 0.00 28.89
CA PHE A 814 3.18 0.30 28.05
C PHE A 814 2.92 -0.81 27.02
N ILE A 815 3.98 -1.36 26.42
CA ILE A 815 3.89 -2.42 25.42
C ILE A 815 3.24 -3.67 26.05
N THR A 816 3.61 -4.01 27.28
CA THR A 816 3.07 -5.16 28.00
C THR A 816 1.55 -5.08 28.15
N VAL A 817 1.08 -3.92 28.60
CA VAL A 817 -0.36 -3.68 28.78
C VAL A 817 -1.07 -3.62 27.43
N SER A 818 -0.47 -2.99 26.41
CA SER A 818 -1.06 -2.89 25.07
C SER A 818 -1.28 -4.25 24.41
N GLU A 819 -0.30 -5.15 24.44
CA GLU A 819 -0.44 -6.50 23.89
C GLU A 819 -1.53 -7.27 24.62
N PHE A 820 -1.57 -7.15 25.95
CA PHE A 820 -2.57 -7.84 26.75
C PHE A 820 -4.00 -7.35 26.44
N ILE A 821 -4.20 -6.04 26.29
CA ILE A 821 -5.50 -5.49 25.87
C ILE A 821 -5.86 -5.97 24.46
N ALA A 822 -4.91 -5.96 23.52
CA ALA A 822 -5.14 -6.45 22.15
C ALA A 822 -5.56 -7.92 22.13
N ILE A 823 -4.94 -8.77 22.97
CA ILE A 823 -5.31 -10.19 23.12
C ILE A 823 -6.75 -10.32 23.64
N LYS A 824 -7.12 -9.52 24.65
CA LYS A 824 -8.47 -9.54 25.22
C LYS A 824 -9.53 -9.08 24.23
N ASN A 825 -9.27 -8.02 23.48
CA ASN A 825 -10.21 -7.52 22.46
C ASN A 825 -10.45 -8.53 21.33
N LYS A 826 -9.43 -9.32 20.95
CA LYS A 826 -9.56 -10.41 19.97
C LYS A 826 -10.34 -11.63 20.46
N GLN A 827 -10.51 -11.81 21.78
CA GLN A 827 -11.29 -12.92 22.35
C GLN A 827 -12.77 -12.56 22.54
N ILE A 828 -13.13 -11.28 22.41
CA ILE A 828 -14.48 -10.75 22.58
C ILE A 828 -15.19 -10.59 21.22
N LYS A 829 -14.42 -10.46 20.12
CA LYS A 829 -14.89 -10.62 18.74
C LYS A 829 -14.84 -12.09 18.35
#